data_AF-B1X0C4-F1
#
_entry.id   AF-B1X0C4-F1
#
_cell.length_a   1.000
_cell.length_b   1.000
_cell.length_c   1.000
_cell.angle_alpha   90.00
_cell.angle_beta   90.00
_cell.angle_gamma   90.00
#
_symmetry.space_group_name_H-M   'P 1'
#
loop_
_entity.id
_entity.type
_entity.pdbx_description
1 polymer ?
#
loop_
_entity_poly.entity_id
_entity_poly.type
_entity_poly.pdbx_seq_one_letter_code
_entity_poly.pdbx_strand_id
1 'polypeptide(L)'
;MRGFCNQVTLMGRVIERLEDVTHQSNLNGKGIDFKIRCRSGDEFYIYVTSTTNFQSLSNLDNINRNRYGNLEEFGTRSDPDLNPIEKTSKYLNVGRLVVVEGVLLQNGLSKRIDAKTIHLLYDQNGQTIDYQGHFLFESTHWWVTQMSRLADVWLDTLYDGHGRYNFSKYRTNLNITFGPTQDNIQEMATLSRLIYGLSSAYLLTGSQRFLDAATAGVNYQREYFRSLTHDGRYCFWAYGKRDNQLIIPSESDEPLGRGTIPLYEQIYALAGLIQYYRVTLEWETLDDIRRTVNTFIKYFHDSSEFGGFFSHLDPATLKPKTWPVNDPILLKEVKVYQNNPQQPRKNWNSIGDHIPAYLVNLILALEPLPLNKHTEQIREFLNSCKEILKETATLIAEKFPEKNNDFVQERFYPRWEPDTHWDWQQDRGIVGHNLKIAWNLTRVSNYYSSQPKEQSFSYALLQLAERIAQNMVKVGAIDTFRGGCFDALERHPKNGMIREYPWLNTKDFWQQEQGILAYLILYGKTRNQLYLELAQEMMAFWNIFFLDRDRGGVYFRVNDNGSPVITGRYGKKADPSISGYHVFELCFLTHLYLMTYVRNKSFCLFFKPDSQLTQTTLNVLPDFFPPNAVQIQRITINGVERSTVDPDNFQIELGPDDFGSEIVVEFQPLTMDNRQEFVEKTEKKGKIGVLVESHFDETEIQAFSQFFPKHGYEIVYISRLWNNPVLEFTGNEHLDPLRVRCDVDQVNPSDFKGFILVGGYAMDRLRYEDNPQSHQDNQAPALNLIRKISQIKGLKLGTICHSLWLLTPDKTLLRGKKVTCAHNIIDDVKNSGAEVIYQNSGGTVNTYVDGDLITAKHPGVVEEFMKVYLRELEKIATDDSPYGISHFQTTLPKESDEYASLS
;
A
#
# COMPACT_ATOMS: atom_id res chain seq x y z
N MET A 1 -21.72 -27.94 39.27
CA MET A 1 -20.64 -27.91 38.28
C MET A 1 -21.21 -27.40 36.96
N ARG A 2 -20.94 -26.14 36.61
CA ARG A 2 -21.23 -25.64 35.25
C ARG A 2 -19.86 -25.45 34.59
N GLY A 3 -19.36 -26.52 33.98
CA GLY A 3 -18.15 -26.44 33.15
C GLY A 3 -18.53 -25.87 31.78
N PHE A 4 -17.79 -24.88 31.31
CA PHE A 4 -17.89 -24.34 29.96
C PHE A 4 -16.67 -24.82 29.16
N CYS A 5 -16.92 -25.30 27.95
CA CYS A 5 -15.88 -25.79 27.05
C CYS A 5 -16.11 -25.18 25.67
N ASN A 6 -15.07 -24.61 25.06
CA ASN A 6 -15.16 -24.05 23.72
C ASN A 6 -13.88 -24.31 22.93
N GLN A 7 -14.00 -24.49 21.62
CA GLN A 7 -12.84 -24.45 20.73
C GLN A 7 -12.29 -23.03 20.69
N VAL A 8 -10.97 -22.91 20.70
CA VAL A 8 -10.29 -21.62 20.66
C VAL A 8 -9.12 -21.68 19.69
N THR A 9 -9.01 -20.63 18.90
CA THR A 9 -7.80 -20.31 18.12
C THR A 9 -7.17 -19.07 18.74
N LEU A 10 -5.85 -19.06 18.91
CA LEU A 10 -5.09 -17.89 19.37
C LEU A 10 -3.82 -17.73 18.53
N MET A 11 -3.51 -16.51 18.15
CA MET A 11 -2.29 -16.13 17.46
C MET A 11 -1.54 -15.15 18.33
N GLY A 12 -0.31 -15.51 18.71
CA GLY A 12 0.47 -14.69 19.62
C GLY A 12 1.95 -15.02 19.61
N ARG A 13 2.76 -14.09 20.09
CA ARG A 13 4.20 -14.28 20.27
C ARG A 13 4.45 -15.04 21.56
N VAL A 14 5.30 -16.06 21.54
CA VAL A 14 5.75 -16.76 22.74
C VAL A 14 6.55 -15.77 23.60
N ILE A 15 6.18 -15.58 24.85
CA ILE A 15 6.87 -14.66 25.78
C ILE A 15 7.58 -15.39 26.92
N GLU A 16 7.20 -16.64 27.20
CA GLU A 16 7.77 -17.43 28.29
C GLU A 16 7.68 -18.93 27.97
N ARG A 17 8.73 -19.68 28.30
CA ARG A 17 8.75 -21.14 28.33
C ARG A 17 9.04 -21.57 29.76
N LEU A 18 8.28 -22.51 30.32
CA LEU A 18 8.45 -22.91 31.73
C LEU A 18 9.73 -23.70 32.04
N GLU A 19 10.56 -24.03 31.06
CA GLU A 19 11.92 -24.54 31.28
C GLU A 19 12.85 -23.48 31.91
N ASP A 20 12.52 -22.19 31.75
CA ASP A 20 13.33 -21.06 32.24
C ASP A 20 13.03 -20.70 33.71
N VAL A 21 12.04 -21.35 34.36
CA VAL A 21 11.56 -21.05 35.73
C VAL A 21 11.69 -22.27 36.64
N THR A 22 12.93 -22.62 36.98
CA THR A 22 13.35 -23.52 38.10
C THR A 22 12.70 -24.89 38.28
N HIS A 23 13.56 -25.91 38.34
CA HIS A 23 13.33 -27.23 38.93
C HIS A 23 12.43 -27.20 40.19
N GLN A 24 11.29 -27.89 40.14
CA GLN A 24 10.81 -28.88 41.15
C GLN A 24 9.28 -29.06 41.06
N SER A 25 8.85 -30.18 40.46
CA SER A 25 7.94 -31.19 41.05
C SER A 25 7.11 -31.93 40.00
N ASN A 26 7.25 -33.26 40.01
CA ASN A 26 6.44 -34.28 39.32
C ASN A 26 6.54 -34.39 37.79
N LEU A 27 7.68 -34.96 37.38
CA LEU A 27 7.83 -35.86 36.23
C LEU A 27 6.76 -36.97 36.27
N ASN A 28 5.60 -36.75 35.65
CA ASN A 28 4.58 -37.78 35.40
C ASN A 28 3.59 -37.31 34.33
N GLY A 29 4.04 -37.16 33.07
CA GLY A 29 3.15 -37.11 31.88
C GLY A 29 2.05 -36.03 31.87
N LYS A 30 2.05 -35.10 32.82
CA LYS A 30 1.17 -33.95 32.88
C LYS A 30 1.89 -32.83 32.14
N GLY A 31 1.32 -32.41 31.01
CA GLY A 31 1.80 -31.36 30.12
C GLY A 31 2.33 -30.07 30.77
N ILE A 32 2.87 -29.18 29.93
CA ILE A 32 3.60 -27.97 30.34
C ILE A 32 2.89 -26.74 29.80
N ASP A 33 2.96 -25.66 30.58
CA ASP A 33 2.51 -24.35 30.12
C ASP A 33 3.65 -23.60 29.40
N PHE A 34 3.30 -22.96 28.29
CA PHE A 34 4.04 -21.82 27.78
C PHE A 34 3.09 -20.64 27.65
N LYS A 35 3.64 -19.44 27.57
CA LYS A 35 2.84 -18.21 27.55
C LYS A 35 2.97 -17.52 26.21
N ILE A 36 1.82 -17.13 25.65
CA ILE A 36 1.76 -16.29 24.46
C ILE A 36 1.16 -14.93 24.79
N ARG A 37 1.57 -13.89 24.05
CA ARG A 37 0.94 -12.58 24.03
C ARG A 37 0.32 -12.33 22.66
N CYS A 38 -0.99 -12.14 22.63
CA CYS A 38 -1.72 -11.77 21.42
C CYS A 38 -1.51 -10.29 21.09
N ARG A 39 -1.89 -9.87 19.88
CA ARG A 39 -1.80 -8.45 19.47
C ARG A 39 -2.63 -7.52 20.33
N SER A 40 -3.73 -8.01 20.92
CA SER A 40 -4.53 -7.24 21.88
C SER A 40 -3.74 -6.83 23.13
N GLY A 41 -2.57 -7.44 23.38
CA GLY A 41 -1.80 -7.32 24.61
C GLY A 41 -2.16 -8.38 25.65
N ASP A 42 -3.26 -9.12 25.44
CA ASP A 42 -3.68 -10.19 26.34
C ASP A 42 -2.70 -11.36 26.30
N GLU A 43 -2.48 -11.95 27.47
CA GLU A 43 -1.57 -13.07 27.66
C GLU A 43 -2.32 -14.33 28.04
N PHE A 44 -1.93 -15.45 27.43
CA PHE A 44 -2.56 -16.74 27.62
C PHE A 44 -1.54 -17.81 27.96
N TYR A 45 -1.84 -18.58 29.02
CA TYR A 45 -1.13 -19.82 29.32
C TYR A 45 -1.72 -20.95 28.48
N ILE A 46 -0.83 -21.65 27.77
CA ILE A 46 -1.16 -22.70 26.82
C ILE A 46 -0.56 -24.01 27.31
N TYR A 47 -1.42 -25.00 27.52
CA TYR A 47 -1.03 -26.31 28.05
C TYR A 47 -0.77 -27.30 26.92
N VAL A 48 0.48 -27.78 26.80
CA VAL A 48 0.91 -28.78 25.81
C VAL A 48 0.76 -30.17 26.40
N THR A 49 -0.03 -31.04 25.76
CA THR A 49 -0.25 -32.44 26.14
C THR A 49 0.51 -33.40 25.24
N SER A 50 0.55 -34.69 25.58
CA SER A 50 1.15 -35.73 24.72
C SER A 50 0.47 -35.82 23.35
N THR A 51 -0.82 -35.45 23.26
CA THR A 51 -1.60 -35.43 22.03
C THR A 51 -1.55 -34.10 21.28
N THR A 52 -0.80 -33.11 21.77
CA THR A 52 -0.61 -31.85 21.05
C THR A 52 0.28 -32.08 19.83
N ASN A 53 -0.23 -31.70 18.67
CA ASN A 53 0.46 -31.75 17.39
C ASN A 53 1.22 -30.44 17.12
N PHE A 54 2.48 -30.53 16.73
CA PHE A 54 3.27 -29.38 16.27
C PHE A 54 3.37 -29.46 14.75
N GLN A 55 2.63 -28.58 14.07
CA GLN A 55 2.43 -28.66 12.64
C GLN A 55 3.19 -27.54 11.93
N SER A 56 4.20 -27.91 11.15
CA SER A 56 4.85 -26.96 10.23
C SER A 56 3.85 -26.53 9.15
N LEU A 57 3.78 -25.22 8.89
CA LEU A 57 2.90 -24.67 7.87
C LEU A 57 3.21 -25.29 6.50
N SER A 58 2.19 -25.86 5.86
CA SER A 58 2.27 -26.40 4.50
C SER A 58 1.61 -25.45 3.49
N ASN A 59 1.96 -25.60 2.22
CA ASN A 59 1.28 -24.90 1.11
C ASN A 59 0.36 -25.90 0.37
N LEU A 60 -0.27 -25.48 -0.73
CA LEU A 60 -1.12 -26.33 -1.58
C LEU A 60 -0.36 -27.45 -2.31
N ASP A 61 0.97 -27.46 -2.26
CA ASP A 61 1.79 -28.57 -2.78
C ASP A 61 1.94 -29.73 -1.79
N ASN A 62 1.42 -29.58 -0.56
CA ASN A 62 1.49 -30.58 0.52
C ASN A 62 2.91 -31.07 0.85
N ILE A 63 3.95 -30.31 0.49
CA ILE A 63 5.34 -30.66 0.80
C ILE A 63 5.61 -30.40 2.30
N ASN A 64 6.16 -31.40 2.98
CA ASN A 64 6.60 -31.28 4.38
C ASN A 64 7.83 -30.34 4.48
N ARG A 65 7.65 -29.25 5.22
CA ARG A 65 8.63 -28.18 5.44
C ARG A 65 9.16 -28.12 6.86
N ASN A 66 8.92 -29.15 7.67
CA ASN A 66 9.58 -29.25 8.96
C ASN A 66 11.10 -29.38 8.74
N ARG A 67 11.87 -28.35 9.10
CA ARG A 67 13.34 -28.36 9.14
C ARG A 67 13.88 -28.13 10.54
N TYR A 68 13.05 -28.32 11.56
CA TYR A 68 13.49 -28.30 12.95
C TYR A 68 14.33 -29.56 13.18
N GLY A 69 15.64 -29.38 13.31
CA GLY A 69 16.56 -30.47 13.61
C GLY A 69 16.21 -31.16 14.93
N ASN A 70 16.62 -32.42 15.07
CA ASN A 70 16.67 -33.04 16.40
C ASN A 70 17.79 -32.37 17.18
N LEU A 71 17.50 -31.90 18.40
CA LEU A 71 18.55 -31.49 19.33
C LEU A 71 19.43 -32.71 19.63
N GLU A 72 20.74 -32.52 19.84
CA GLU A 72 21.68 -33.62 20.08
C GLU A 72 21.23 -34.52 21.24
N GLU A 73 20.60 -33.92 22.25
CA GLU A 73 19.96 -34.57 23.41
C GLU A 73 18.77 -35.50 23.06
N PHE A 74 18.18 -35.40 21.86
CA PHE A 74 17.07 -36.24 21.43
C PHE A 74 17.51 -37.47 20.62
N GLY A 75 18.75 -37.51 20.13
CA GLY A 75 19.28 -38.61 19.33
C GLY A 75 18.45 -38.91 18.07
N THR A 76 18.18 -40.19 17.80
CA THR A 76 17.42 -40.66 16.62
C THR A 76 15.91 -40.71 16.83
N ARG A 77 15.39 -40.20 17.96
CA ARG A 77 13.95 -40.25 18.28
C ARG A 77 13.13 -39.40 17.32
N SER A 78 11.94 -39.88 16.99
CA SER A 78 11.00 -39.19 16.11
C SER A 78 9.99 -38.35 16.91
N ASP A 79 9.33 -37.37 16.30
CA ASP A 79 8.38 -36.47 16.98
C ASP A 79 7.27 -37.15 17.81
N PRO A 80 6.68 -38.29 17.38
CA PRO A 80 5.74 -39.04 18.19
C PRO A 80 6.32 -39.57 19.51
N ASP A 81 7.63 -39.79 19.57
CA ASP A 81 8.34 -40.36 20.72
C ASP A 81 8.76 -39.28 21.74
N LEU A 82 8.63 -38.00 21.37
CA LEU A 82 8.99 -36.87 22.23
C LEU A 82 7.86 -36.56 23.23
N ASN A 83 8.23 -36.37 24.49
CA ASN A 83 7.29 -35.92 25.52
C ASN A 83 6.98 -34.41 25.36
N PRO A 84 5.97 -33.85 26.05
CA PRO A 84 5.60 -32.44 25.93
C PRO A 84 6.73 -31.44 26.21
N ILE A 85 7.69 -31.78 27.09
CA ILE A 85 8.87 -30.94 27.41
C ILE A 85 9.73 -30.89 26.16
N GLU A 86 10.17 -32.05 25.70
CA GLU A 86 11.05 -32.18 24.55
C GLU A 86 10.47 -31.54 23.28
N LYS A 87 9.15 -31.65 23.06
CA LYS A 87 8.46 -30.96 21.95
C LYS A 87 8.51 -29.44 22.10
N THR A 88 8.28 -28.92 23.31
CA THR A 88 8.32 -27.49 23.61
C THR A 88 9.72 -26.93 23.42
N SER A 89 10.75 -27.59 23.95
CA SER A 89 12.16 -27.20 23.78
C SER A 89 12.57 -27.25 22.30
N LYS A 90 12.10 -28.27 21.56
CA LYS A 90 12.38 -28.42 20.13
C LYS A 90 11.76 -27.30 19.29
N TYR A 91 10.50 -26.95 19.52
CA TYR A 91 9.71 -26.17 18.55
C TYR A 91 9.46 -24.71 18.93
N LEU A 92 9.44 -24.39 20.23
CA LEU A 92 9.06 -23.07 20.71
C LEU A 92 10.27 -22.25 21.13
N ASN A 93 10.31 -21.00 20.66
CA ASN A 93 11.31 -20.01 21.04
C ASN A 93 10.61 -18.70 21.41
N VAL A 94 11.09 -18.03 22.45
CA VAL A 94 10.59 -16.71 22.86
C VAL A 94 10.73 -15.71 21.71
N GLY A 95 9.73 -14.86 21.53
CA GLY A 95 9.61 -13.88 20.45
C GLY A 95 8.94 -14.40 19.17
N ARG A 96 8.85 -15.72 18.97
CA ARG A 96 8.24 -16.29 17.75
C ARG A 96 6.73 -16.23 17.78
N LEU A 97 6.14 -15.88 16.65
CA LEU A 97 4.71 -15.96 16.43
C LEU A 97 4.28 -17.43 16.25
N VAL A 98 3.24 -17.85 16.98
CA VAL A 98 2.62 -19.17 16.82
C VAL A 98 1.11 -19.02 16.73
N VAL A 99 0.45 -20.00 16.09
CA VAL A 99 -1.02 -20.12 16.12
C VAL A 99 -1.38 -21.40 16.86
N VAL A 100 -2.19 -21.27 17.89
CA VAL A 100 -2.64 -22.36 18.77
C VAL A 100 -4.11 -22.63 18.47
N GLU A 101 -4.43 -23.83 18.00
CA GLU A 101 -5.78 -24.36 18.02
C GLU A 101 -5.92 -25.28 19.24
N GLY A 102 -6.93 -25.03 20.08
CA GLY A 102 -7.08 -25.72 21.34
C GLY A 102 -8.50 -25.71 21.88
N VAL A 103 -8.61 -26.15 23.14
CA VAL A 103 -9.87 -26.21 23.87
C VAL A 103 -9.75 -25.37 25.14
N LEU A 104 -10.56 -24.33 25.25
CA LEU A 104 -10.73 -23.56 26.48
C LEU A 104 -11.67 -24.32 27.42
N LEU A 105 -11.16 -24.69 28.59
CA LEU A 105 -11.89 -25.31 29.68
C LEU A 105 -12.07 -24.28 30.80
N GLN A 106 -13.30 -24.00 31.19
CA GLN A 106 -13.62 -23.12 32.29
C GLN A 106 -14.52 -23.80 33.32
N ASN A 107 -14.10 -23.82 34.58
CA ASN A 107 -14.89 -24.31 35.71
C ASN A 107 -14.79 -23.33 36.87
N GLY A 108 -15.86 -22.55 37.11
CA GLY A 108 -15.82 -21.43 38.05
C GLY A 108 -14.81 -20.37 37.60
N LEU A 109 -13.86 -20.06 38.49
CA LEU A 109 -12.75 -19.13 38.21
C LEU A 109 -11.55 -19.81 37.52
N SER A 110 -11.51 -21.14 37.50
CA SER A 110 -10.42 -21.87 36.85
C SER A 110 -10.62 -21.86 35.33
N LYS A 111 -9.62 -21.35 34.61
CA LYS A 111 -9.55 -21.36 33.14
C LYS A 111 -8.27 -22.05 32.70
N ARG A 112 -8.35 -22.85 31.64
CA ARG A 112 -7.21 -23.58 31.08
C ARG A 112 -7.40 -23.76 29.58
N ILE A 113 -6.32 -23.64 28.80
CA ILE A 113 -6.34 -23.85 27.36
C ILE A 113 -5.45 -25.05 27.03
N ASP A 114 -6.07 -26.16 26.61
CA ASP A 114 -5.33 -27.33 26.14
C ASP A 114 -5.06 -27.18 24.64
N ALA A 115 -3.79 -27.04 24.26
CA ALA A 115 -3.39 -27.00 22.85
C ALA A 115 -3.63 -28.36 22.19
N LYS A 116 -4.24 -28.36 21.01
CA LYS A 116 -4.42 -29.55 20.15
C LYS A 116 -3.49 -29.48 18.94
N THR A 117 -3.39 -28.32 18.32
CA THR A 117 -2.44 -28.06 17.24
C THR A 117 -1.72 -26.75 17.51
N ILE A 118 -0.40 -26.75 17.35
CA ILE A 118 0.44 -25.55 17.34
C ILE A 118 1.05 -25.43 15.95
N HIS A 119 0.64 -24.41 15.21
CA HIS A 119 1.14 -24.12 13.88
C HIS A 119 2.48 -23.38 13.97
N LEU A 120 3.49 -23.98 13.35
CA LEU A 120 4.84 -23.46 13.27
C LEU A 120 5.01 -22.72 11.95
N LEU A 121 5.24 -21.41 12.06
CA LEU A 121 5.23 -20.51 10.92
C LEU A 121 6.62 -20.29 10.30
N TYR A 122 7.67 -20.83 10.92
CA TYR A 122 9.07 -20.56 10.57
C TYR A 122 9.76 -21.78 9.95
N ASP A 123 10.78 -21.52 9.14
CA ASP A 123 11.53 -22.54 8.41
C ASP A 123 12.48 -23.36 9.29
N GLN A 124 13.19 -22.77 10.25
CA GLN A 124 14.18 -23.46 11.09
C GLN A 124 14.26 -22.94 12.54
N ASN A 125 14.94 -23.68 13.40
CA ASN A 125 15.38 -23.21 14.72
C ASN A 125 16.62 -22.34 14.58
N GLY A 126 16.58 -21.15 15.14
CA GLY A 126 17.79 -20.36 15.32
C GLY A 126 18.65 -20.99 16.40
N GLN A 127 19.76 -21.64 16.05
CA GLN A 127 20.69 -22.24 17.03
C GLN A 127 21.85 -21.32 17.41
N THR A 128 21.80 -20.04 17.05
CA THR A 128 22.85 -19.07 17.41
C THR A 128 22.22 -17.76 17.85
N ILE A 129 22.96 -16.98 18.62
CA ILE A 129 22.48 -15.81 19.40
C ILE A 129 21.92 -14.67 18.51
N ASP A 130 22.15 -14.72 17.18
CA ASP A 130 21.58 -13.80 16.17
C ASP A 130 20.52 -14.48 15.26
N TYR A 131 19.37 -14.97 15.75
CA TYR A 131 18.40 -15.68 14.87
C TYR A 131 16.91 -15.43 15.16
N GLN A 132 16.27 -14.55 14.36
CA GLN A 132 14.84 -14.66 14.03
C GLN A 132 14.74 -15.41 12.70
N GLY A 133 14.37 -16.71 12.71
CA GLY A 133 14.10 -17.46 11.48
C GLY A 133 13.06 -16.75 10.60
N HIS A 134 12.92 -17.15 9.33
CA HIS A 134 11.99 -16.47 8.42
C HIS A 134 10.65 -17.19 8.38
N PHE A 135 9.58 -16.42 8.13
CA PHE A 135 8.28 -17.03 7.91
C PHE A 135 8.31 -17.87 6.64
N LEU A 136 7.73 -19.08 6.70
CA LEU A 136 7.67 -20.02 5.58
C LEU A 136 7.04 -19.39 4.33
N PHE A 137 5.99 -18.58 4.53
CA PHE A 137 5.30 -17.86 3.46
C PHE A 137 6.06 -16.66 2.89
N GLU A 138 7.21 -16.29 3.46
CA GLU A 138 8.12 -15.28 2.91
C GLU A 138 9.26 -15.88 2.06
N SER A 139 9.25 -17.21 1.90
CA SER A 139 10.18 -17.90 1.01
C SER A 139 9.93 -17.51 -0.45
N THR A 140 11.02 -17.43 -1.24
CA THR A 140 10.99 -16.97 -2.64
C THR A 140 9.97 -17.71 -3.51
N HIS A 141 9.78 -19.02 -3.31
CA HIS A 141 8.90 -19.84 -4.15
C HIS A 141 7.49 -20.05 -3.57
N TRP A 142 7.18 -19.53 -2.37
CA TRP A 142 5.92 -19.87 -1.69
C TRP A 142 4.69 -19.47 -2.50
N TRP A 143 4.59 -18.20 -2.85
CA TRP A 143 3.45 -17.64 -3.57
C TRP A 143 3.43 -18.03 -5.05
N VAL A 144 4.60 -18.22 -5.67
CA VAL A 144 4.70 -18.79 -7.02
C VAL A 144 4.12 -20.20 -7.07
N THR A 145 4.48 -21.04 -6.09
CA THR A 145 3.94 -22.41 -6.00
C THR A 145 2.45 -22.41 -5.72
N GLN A 146 1.98 -21.54 -4.81
CA GLN A 146 0.55 -21.42 -4.49
C GLN A 146 -0.25 -21.03 -5.73
N MET A 147 0.24 -20.03 -6.48
CA MET A 147 -0.32 -19.59 -7.76
C MET A 147 -0.43 -20.74 -8.76
N SER A 148 0.66 -21.45 -9.02
CA SER A 148 0.67 -22.55 -9.99
C SER A 148 -0.32 -23.66 -9.61
N ARG A 149 -0.38 -24.04 -8.32
CA ARG A 149 -1.32 -25.06 -7.85
C ARG A 149 -2.78 -24.63 -7.98
N LEU A 150 -3.10 -23.37 -7.67
CA LEU A 150 -4.44 -22.83 -7.86
C LEU A 150 -4.83 -22.81 -9.35
N ALA A 151 -3.92 -22.35 -10.21
CA ALA A 151 -4.12 -22.29 -11.65
C ALA A 151 -4.37 -23.68 -12.24
N ASP A 152 -3.55 -24.67 -11.88
CA ASP A 152 -3.70 -26.04 -12.37
C ASP A 152 -5.03 -26.66 -11.94
N VAL A 153 -5.40 -26.56 -10.65
CA VAL A 153 -6.67 -27.12 -10.16
C VAL A 153 -7.87 -26.48 -10.85
N TRP A 154 -7.90 -25.15 -11.00
CA TRP A 154 -9.00 -24.49 -11.68
C TRP A 154 -9.05 -24.80 -13.18
N LEU A 155 -7.91 -24.86 -13.87
CA LEU A 155 -7.88 -25.30 -15.28
C LEU A 155 -8.32 -26.75 -15.47
N ASP A 156 -8.12 -27.62 -14.48
CA ASP A 156 -8.54 -29.02 -14.56
C ASP A 156 -10.02 -29.22 -14.22
N THR A 157 -10.64 -28.28 -13.49
CA THR A 157 -12.01 -28.44 -12.94
C THR A 157 -13.07 -27.54 -13.56
N LEU A 158 -12.70 -26.40 -14.15
CA LEU A 158 -13.65 -25.45 -14.74
C LEU A 158 -14.18 -25.91 -16.11
N TYR A 159 -13.66 -27.02 -16.66
CA TYR A 159 -14.04 -27.57 -17.96
C TYR A 159 -14.38 -29.07 -17.84
N ASP A 160 -15.24 -29.58 -18.72
CA ASP A 160 -15.63 -31.00 -18.77
C ASP A 160 -14.57 -31.91 -19.45
N GLY A 161 -13.34 -31.98 -18.92
CA GLY A 161 -12.33 -33.00 -19.25
C GLY A 161 -11.02 -32.53 -19.93
N HIS A 162 -10.09 -33.47 -20.17
CA HIS A 162 -8.72 -33.23 -20.66
C HIS A 162 -8.64 -32.92 -22.17
N GLY A 163 -8.06 -31.78 -22.54
CA GLY A 163 -7.82 -31.33 -23.91
C GLY A 163 -7.92 -29.80 -24.01
N ARG A 164 -7.30 -29.17 -25.02
CA ARG A 164 -7.19 -27.70 -25.24
C ARG A 164 -8.40 -26.91 -24.71
N TYR A 165 -8.14 -25.81 -23.98
CA TYR A 165 -9.09 -24.96 -23.24
C TYR A 165 -10.34 -24.57 -24.03
N ASN A 166 -11.35 -25.44 -24.02
CA ASN A 166 -12.60 -25.20 -24.71
C ASN A 166 -13.55 -24.42 -23.80
N PHE A 167 -13.53 -23.09 -23.91
CA PHE A 167 -14.39 -22.21 -23.13
C PHE A 167 -15.89 -22.34 -23.47
N SER A 168 -16.27 -23.04 -24.53
CA SER A 168 -17.68 -23.42 -24.73
C SER A 168 -18.20 -24.35 -23.63
N LYS A 169 -17.29 -25.01 -22.89
CA LYS A 169 -17.58 -25.90 -21.75
C LYS A 169 -17.18 -25.30 -20.40
N TYR A 170 -16.73 -24.04 -20.38
CA TYR A 170 -16.39 -23.33 -19.15
C TYR A 170 -17.61 -23.25 -18.21
N ARG A 171 -17.37 -23.39 -16.91
CA ARG A 171 -18.42 -23.29 -15.88
C ARG A 171 -18.08 -22.22 -14.86
N THR A 172 -19.03 -21.30 -14.64
CA THR A 172 -18.92 -20.31 -13.55
C THR A 172 -19.19 -20.94 -12.18
N ASN A 173 -20.18 -21.84 -12.08
CA ASN A 173 -20.63 -22.38 -10.80
C ASN A 173 -20.14 -23.81 -10.56
N LEU A 174 -19.30 -24.00 -9.54
CA LEU A 174 -18.84 -25.30 -9.04
C LEU A 174 -19.13 -25.47 -7.54
N ASN A 175 -19.55 -26.68 -7.16
CA ASN A 175 -19.83 -27.05 -5.77
C ASN A 175 -18.53 -27.30 -4.96
N ILE A 176 -18.66 -27.64 -3.67
CA ILE A 176 -17.52 -27.84 -2.75
C ILE A 176 -16.52 -28.93 -3.21
N THR A 177 -16.97 -29.86 -4.05
CA THR A 177 -16.17 -30.95 -4.61
C THR A 177 -15.66 -30.65 -6.03
N PHE A 178 -15.74 -29.40 -6.48
CA PHE A 178 -15.46 -28.98 -7.86
C PHE A 178 -16.38 -29.61 -8.92
N GLY A 179 -17.49 -30.23 -8.52
CA GLY A 179 -18.49 -30.74 -9.44
C GLY A 179 -19.41 -29.61 -9.96
N PRO A 180 -20.09 -29.82 -11.10
CA PRO A 180 -21.08 -28.87 -11.60
C PRO A 180 -22.20 -28.62 -10.60
N THR A 181 -22.79 -27.43 -10.70
CA THR A 181 -24.09 -27.13 -10.10
C THR A 181 -25.20 -27.21 -11.15
N GLN A 182 -26.46 -27.03 -10.73
CA GLN A 182 -27.59 -26.95 -11.65
C GLN A 182 -27.61 -25.65 -12.47
N ASP A 183 -26.92 -24.61 -12.02
CA ASP A 183 -26.80 -23.35 -12.74
C ASP A 183 -25.64 -23.43 -13.75
N ASN A 184 -26.00 -23.43 -15.03
CA ASN A 184 -25.10 -23.56 -16.17
C ASN A 184 -24.72 -22.22 -16.81
N ILE A 185 -25.00 -21.08 -16.16
CA ILE A 185 -24.61 -19.78 -16.70
C ILE A 185 -23.09 -19.67 -16.83
N GLN A 186 -22.66 -19.07 -17.94
CA GLN A 186 -21.31 -18.58 -18.14
C GLN A 186 -21.32 -17.06 -17.99
N GLU A 187 -20.91 -16.58 -16.82
CA GLU A 187 -20.90 -15.16 -16.51
C GLU A 187 -19.63 -14.49 -17.05
N MET A 188 -19.80 -13.39 -17.78
CA MET A 188 -18.73 -12.70 -18.51
C MET A 188 -17.70 -12.05 -17.58
N ALA A 189 -18.15 -11.33 -16.55
CA ALA A 189 -17.25 -10.66 -15.62
C ALA A 189 -16.38 -11.69 -14.86
N THR A 190 -16.98 -12.83 -14.52
CA THR A 190 -16.29 -13.97 -13.90
C THR A 190 -15.28 -14.62 -14.85
N LEU A 191 -15.62 -14.79 -16.13
CA LEU A 191 -14.68 -15.26 -17.15
C LEU A 191 -13.47 -14.31 -17.29
N SER A 192 -13.72 -13.01 -17.40
CA SER A 192 -12.65 -11.99 -17.48
C SER A 192 -11.73 -12.05 -16.25
N ARG A 193 -12.30 -12.25 -15.05
CA ARG A 193 -11.54 -12.47 -13.81
C ARG A 193 -10.64 -13.70 -13.85
N LEU A 194 -11.10 -14.80 -14.45
CA LEU A 194 -10.25 -15.97 -14.66
C LEU A 194 -9.10 -15.67 -15.64
N ILE A 195 -9.38 -14.95 -16.73
CA ILE A 195 -8.36 -14.54 -17.70
C ILE A 195 -7.29 -13.66 -17.03
N TYR A 196 -7.68 -12.76 -16.12
CA TYR A 196 -6.74 -11.98 -15.32
C TYR A 196 -5.81 -12.89 -14.50
N GLY A 197 -6.39 -13.88 -13.80
CA GLY A 197 -5.61 -14.84 -13.02
C GLY A 197 -4.61 -15.62 -13.85
N LEU A 198 -5.06 -16.18 -14.98
CA LEU A 198 -4.21 -16.96 -15.88
C LEU A 198 -3.09 -16.11 -16.48
N SER A 199 -3.38 -14.87 -16.86
CA SER A 199 -2.37 -13.92 -17.37
C SER A 199 -1.36 -13.53 -16.28
N SER A 200 -1.81 -13.29 -15.05
CA SER A 200 -0.95 -13.04 -13.89
C SER A 200 -0.11 -14.26 -13.50
N ALA A 201 -0.66 -15.47 -13.63
CA ALA A 201 0.08 -16.71 -13.41
C ALA A 201 1.17 -16.88 -14.47
N TYR A 202 0.91 -16.55 -15.75
CA TYR A 202 1.95 -16.51 -16.78
C TYR A 202 3.04 -15.49 -16.42
N LEU A 203 2.67 -14.24 -16.10
CA LEU A 203 3.61 -13.19 -15.70
C LEU A 203 4.57 -13.63 -14.59
N LEU A 204 4.09 -14.44 -13.64
CA LEU A 204 4.88 -14.89 -12.50
C LEU A 204 5.68 -16.18 -12.75
N THR A 205 5.23 -17.04 -13.67
CA THR A 205 5.75 -18.42 -13.79
C THR A 205 6.36 -18.75 -15.15
N GLY A 206 6.07 -17.96 -16.20
CA GLY A 206 6.43 -18.27 -17.58
C GLY A 206 5.71 -19.49 -18.17
N SER A 207 4.74 -20.07 -17.46
CA SER A 207 4.09 -21.30 -17.91
C SER A 207 3.17 -21.03 -19.11
N GLN A 208 3.61 -21.43 -20.30
CA GLN A 208 2.86 -21.31 -21.56
C GLN A 208 1.43 -21.88 -21.46
N ARG A 209 1.25 -22.92 -20.63
CA ARG A 209 -0.06 -23.50 -20.31
C ARG A 209 -1.09 -22.43 -19.92
N PHE A 210 -0.71 -21.49 -19.06
CA PHE A 210 -1.61 -20.46 -18.53
C PHE A 210 -1.89 -19.37 -19.56
N LEU A 211 -0.88 -19.01 -20.37
CA LEU A 211 -1.07 -18.04 -21.45
C LEU A 211 -1.98 -18.59 -22.54
N ASP A 212 -1.80 -19.84 -22.97
CA ASP A 212 -2.68 -20.50 -23.94
C ASP A 212 -4.15 -20.52 -23.47
N ALA A 213 -4.36 -20.72 -22.17
CA ALA A 213 -5.69 -20.67 -21.57
C ALA A 213 -6.26 -19.25 -21.54
N ALA A 214 -5.44 -18.25 -21.19
CA ALA A 214 -5.84 -16.85 -21.23
C ALA A 214 -6.21 -16.42 -22.66
N THR A 215 -5.39 -16.74 -23.67
CA THR A 215 -5.67 -16.47 -25.09
C THR A 215 -7.00 -17.07 -25.52
N ALA A 216 -7.24 -18.36 -25.22
CA ALA A 216 -8.51 -19.01 -25.55
C ALA A 216 -9.71 -18.35 -24.83
N GLY A 217 -9.52 -17.90 -23.59
CA GLY A 217 -10.53 -17.17 -22.83
C GLY A 217 -10.84 -15.79 -23.42
N VAL A 218 -9.82 -15.02 -23.80
CA VAL A 218 -9.96 -13.72 -24.45
C VAL A 218 -10.72 -13.85 -25.76
N ASN A 219 -10.34 -14.81 -26.60
CA ASN A 219 -11.04 -15.09 -27.85
C ASN A 219 -12.52 -15.43 -27.60
N TYR A 220 -12.80 -16.29 -26.63
CA TYR A 220 -14.18 -16.63 -26.25
C TYR A 220 -14.96 -15.42 -25.72
N GLN A 221 -14.34 -14.62 -24.85
CA GLN A 221 -14.96 -13.40 -24.31
C GLN A 221 -15.38 -12.45 -25.45
N ARG A 222 -14.45 -12.20 -26.39
CA ARG A 222 -14.63 -11.27 -27.51
C ARG A 222 -15.60 -11.75 -28.58
N GLU A 223 -15.67 -13.07 -28.81
CA GLU A 223 -16.57 -13.66 -29.79
C GLU A 223 -18.01 -13.73 -29.28
N TYR A 224 -18.22 -14.11 -28.00
CA TYR A 224 -19.55 -14.44 -27.50
C TYR A 224 -20.22 -13.36 -26.66
N PHE A 225 -19.46 -12.47 -26.01
CA PHE A 225 -20.04 -11.50 -25.06
C PHE A 225 -19.92 -10.05 -25.50
N ARG A 226 -19.12 -9.76 -26.53
CA ARG A 226 -18.87 -8.41 -27.03
C ARG A 226 -20.04 -7.91 -27.87
N SER A 227 -20.53 -6.72 -27.56
CA SER A 227 -21.53 -5.99 -28.34
C SER A 227 -21.00 -4.61 -28.70
N LEU A 228 -20.85 -4.34 -30.00
CA LEU A 228 -20.39 -3.05 -30.51
C LEU A 228 -21.57 -2.19 -30.95
N THR A 229 -21.46 -0.88 -30.75
CA THR A 229 -22.38 0.07 -31.38
C THR A 229 -22.24 0.04 -32.90
N HIS A 230 -23.28 0.48 -33.63
CA HIS A 230 -23.28 0.46 -35.10
C HIS A 230 -22.11 1.23 -35.75
N ASP A 231 -21.63 2.27 -35.09
CA ASP A 231 -20.46 3.06 -35.48
C ASP A 231 -19.13 2.47 -35.00
N GLY A 232 -19.19 1.34 -34.28
CA GLY A 232 -18.10 0.64 -33.64
C GLY A 232 -17.50 1.35 -32.43
N ARG A 233 -17.82 2.62 -32.14
CA ARG A 233 -17.02 3.44 -31.21
C ARG A 233 -17.08 3.00 -29.75
N TYR A 234 -18.13 2.27 -29.37
CA TYR A 234 -18.39 1.84 -28.00
C TYR A 234 -18.59 0.33 -27.94
N CYS A 235 -18.13 -0.25 -26.83
CA CYS A 235 -18.23 -1.68 -26.56
C CYS A 235 -18.98 -1.90 -25.24
N PHE A 236 -20.03 -2.73 -25.29
CA PHE A 236 -20.74 -3.27 -24.14
C PHE A 236 -20.49 -4.77 -24.04
N TRP A 237 -20.41 -5.27 -22.82
CA TRP A 237 -20.25 -6.68 -22.53
C TRP A 237 -21.54 -7.24 -21.94
N ALA A 238 -22.05 -8.33 -22.52
CA ALA A 238 -23.22 -9.02 -21.98
C ALA A 238 -22.94 -9.60 -20.59
N TYR A 239 -23.94 -9.62 -19.71
CA TYR A 239 -23.84 -10.23 -18.38
C TYR A 239 -23.35 -11.68 -18.44
N GLY A 240 -23.99 -12.49 -19.29
CA GLY A 240 -23.70 -13.91 -19.35
C GLY A 240 -24.32 -14.62 -20.54
N LYS A 241 -24.09 -15.94 -20.60
CA LYS A 241 -24.62 -16.83 -21.63
C LYS A 241 -25.18 -18.09 -20.97
N ARG A 242 -26.37 -18.52 -21.39
CA ARG A 242 -27.02 -19.76 -20.95
C ARG A 242 -27.55 -20.50 -22.18
N ASP A 243 -27.15 -21.75 -22.39
CA ASP A 243 -27.62 -22.59 -23.51
C ASP A 243 -27.57 -21.90 -24.90
N ASN A 244 -26.47 -21.21 -25.18
CA ASN A 244 -26.25 -20.37 -26.39
C ASN A 244 -27.11 -19.10 -26.52
N GLN A 245 -27.97 -18.80 -25.55
CA GLN A 245 -28.63 -17.52 -25.45
C GLN A 245 -27.76 -16.51 -24.71
N LEU A 246 -27.51 -15.36 -25.36
CA LEU A 246 -26.82 -14.24 -24.76
C LEU A 246 -27.77 -13.44 -23.85
N ILE A 247 -27.31 -13.10 -22.66
CA ILE A 247 -28.06 -12.36 -21.64
C ILE A 247 -27.34 -11.02 -21.45
N ILE A 248 -27.94 -9.94 -21.94
CA ILE A 248 -27.33 -8.60 -21.87
C ILE A 248 -27.52 -7.97 -20.49
N PRO A 249 -28.75 -7.84 -19.94
CA PRO A 249 -28.95 -7.26 -18.61
C PRO A 249 -28.44 -8.21 -17.51
N SER A 250 -27.99 -7.66 -16.40
CA SER A 250 -27.54 -8.44 -15.24
C SER A 250 -28.68 -9.31 -14.67
N GLU A 251 -28.40 -10.59 -14.40
CA GLU A 251 -29.27 -11.46 -13.60
C GLU A 251 -28.75 -11.64 -12.17
N SER A 252 -27.81 -10.78 -11.74
CA SER A 252 -27.21 -10.86 -10.40
C SER A 252 -28.26 -10.92 -9.28
N ASP A 253 -27.84 -11.51 -8.16
CA ASP A 253 -28.65 -11.60 -6.94
C ASP A 253 -28.78 -10.26 -6.20
N GLU A 254 -28.09 -9.19 -6.66
CA GLU A 254 -28.30 -7.83 -6.15
C GLU A 254 -29.66 -7.30 -6.67
N PRO A 255 -30.66 -7.07 -5.80
CA PRO A 255 -32.01 -6.72 -6.25
C PRO A 255 -32.06 -5.44 -7.10
N LEU A 256 -31.16 -4.49 -6.85
CA LEU A 256 -31.07 -3.25 -7.63
C LEU A 256 -30.34 -3.47 -8.96
N GLY A 257 -29.36 -4.36 -9.02
CA GLY A 257 -28.58 -4.64 -10.23
C GLY A 257 -29.35 -5.44 -11.28
N ARG A 258 -30.28 -6.31 -10.85
CA ARG A 258 -31.05 -7.18 -11.76
C ARG A 258 -31.83 -6.38 -12.82
N GLY A 259 -31.68 -6.79 -14.08
CA GLY A 259 -32.33 -6.15 -15.23
C GLY A 259 -31.72 -4.82 -15.66
N THR A 260 -30.52 -4.48 -15.18
CA THR A 260 -29.78 -3.27 -15.55
C THR A 260 -28.47 -3.61 -16.27
N ILE A 261 -27.70 -2.59 -16.67
CA ILE A 261 -26.29 -2.75 -17.06
C ILE A 261 -25.44 -2.11 -15.95
N PRO A 262 -24.91 -2.89 -14.98
CA PRO A 262 -24.05 -2.38 -13.92
C PRO A 262 -22.66 -2.01 -14.46
N LEU A 263 -22.15 -0.83 -14.08
CA LEU A 263 -20.81 -0.40 -14.47
C LEU A 263 -19.73 -1.35 -13.98
N TYR A 264 -19.89 -1.87 -12.76
CA TYR A 264 -18.96 -2.83 -12.16
C TYR A 264 -18.73 -4.06 -13.04
N GLU A 265 -19.78 -4.64 -13.61
CA GLU A 265 -19.65 -5.80 -14.50
C GLU A 265 -18.84 -5.44 -15.76
N GLN A 266 -19.04 -4.22 -16.29
CA GLN A 266 -18.29 -3.72 -17.43
C GLN A 266 -16.83 -3.39 -17.09
N ILE A 267 -16.57 -2.86 -15.89
CA ILE A 267 -15.20 -2.64 -15.36
C ILE A 267 -14.46 -3.97 -15.28
N TYR A 268 -15.07 -5.00 -14.68
CA TYR A 268 -14.42 -6.31 -14.55
C TYR A 268 -14.35 -7.06 -15.87
N ALA A 269 -15.14 -6.71 -16.89
CA ALA A 269 -14.92 -7.20 -18.26
C ALA A 269 -13.53 -6.83 -18.81
N LEU A 270 -12.94 -5.74 -18.33
CA LEU A 270 -11.62 -5.29 -18.78
C LEU A 270 -10.45 -5.94 -18.05
N ALA A 271 -10.65 -6.45 -16.84
CA ALA A 271 -9.56 -6.96 -15.99
C ALA A 271 -8.72 -8.02 -16.71
N GLY A 272 -9.38 -9.01 -17.32
CA GLY A 272 -8.71 -10.05 -18.09
C GLY A 272 -8.02 -9.54 -19.34
N LEU A 273 -8.73 -8.72 -20.13
CA LEU A 273 -8.21 -8.17 -21.39
C LEU A 273 -6.93 -7.36 -21.19
N ILE A 274 -6.86 -6.54 -20.13
CA ILE A 274 -5.72 -5.66 -19.88
C ILE A 274 -4.51 -6.43 -19.38
N GLN A 275 -4.71 -7.38 -18.46
CA GLN A 275 -3.59 -8.18 -17.97
C GLN A 275 -3.05 -9.09 -19.08
N TYR A 276 -3.92 -9.59 -19.95
CA TYR A 276 -3.52 -10.29 -21.17
C TYR A 276 -2.77 -9.37 -22.14
N TYR A 277 -3.29 -8.18 -22.44
CA TYR A 277 -2.61 -7.19 -23.29
C TYR A 277 -1.23 -6.81 -22.74
N ARG A 278 -1.10 -6.65 -21.42
CA ARG A 278 0.18 -6.37 -20.76
C ARG A 278 1.23 -7.46 -21.01
N VAL A 279 0.80 -8.70 -21.24
CA VAL A 279 1.68 -9.83 -21.59
C VAL A 279 1.96 -9.88 -23.09
N THR A 280 0.93 -9.66 -23.94
CA THR A 280 0.96 -10.01 -25.37
C THR A 280 1.08 -8.83 -26.32
N LEU A 281 0.72 -7.63 -25.89
CA LEU A 281 0.62 -6.43 -26.72
C LEU A 281 -0.33 -6.59 -27.93
N GLU A 282 -1.33 -7.48 -27.85
CA GLU A 282 -2.30 -7.72 -28.92
C GLU A 282 -3.17 -6.47 -29.18
N TRP A 283 -3.03 -5.89 -30.37
CA TRP A 283 -3.66 -4.61 -30.73
C TRP A 283 -5.20 -4.67 -30.66
N GLU A 284 -5.81 -5.74 -31.16
CA GLU A 284 -7.26 -5.86 -31.20
C GLU A 284 -7.86 -5.97 -29.80
N THR A 285 -7.10 -6.49 -28.84
CA THR A 285 -7.46 -6.46 -27.42
C THR A 285 -7.39 -5.04 -26.87
N LEU A 286 -6.32 -4.28 -27.17
CA LEU A 286 -6.22 -2.87 -26.78
C LEU A 286 -7.35 -2.01 -27.34
N ASP A 287 -7.77 -2.26 -28.58
CA ASP A 287 -8.85 -1.52 -29.22
C ASP A 287 -10.21 -1.82 -28.57
N ASP A 288 -10.47 -3.07 -28.16
CA ASP A 288 -11.67 -3.42 -27.37
C ASP A 288 -11.65 -2.75 -25.98
N ILE A 289 -10.48 -2.69 -25.32
CA ILE A 289 -10.29 -1.97 -24.06
C ILE A 289 -10.64 -0.48 -24.24
N ARG A 290 -10.09 0.15 -25.28
CA ARG A 290 -10.35 1.56 -25.61
C ARG A 290 -11.82 1.84 -25.87
N ARG A 291 -12.50 1.00 -26.67
CA ARG A 291 -13.94 1.12 -26.97
C ARG A 291 -14.80 0.95 -25.72
N THR A 292 -14.39 0.10 -24.78
CA THR A 292 -15.09 -0.10 -23.51
C THR A 292 -14.91 1.09 -22.57
N VAL A 293 -13.70 1.64 -22.44
CA VAL A 293 -13.48 2.86 -21.63
C VAL A 293 -14.25 4.05 -22.22
N ASN A 294 -14.32 4.17 -23.54
CA ASN A 294 -15.18 5.15 -24.19
C ASN A 294 -16.67 4.96 -23.82
N THR A 295 -17.13 3.72 -23.62
CA THR A 295 -18.48 3.46 -23.11
C THR A 295 -18.65 4.03 -21.70
N PHE A 296 -17.66 3.89 -20.83
CA PHE A 296 -17.72 4.45 -19.47
C PHE A 296 -17.86 5.96 -19.51
N ILE A 297 -16.99 6.62 -20.26
CA ILE A 297 -16.99 8.08 -20.43
C ILE A 297 -18.32 8.55 -21.05
N LYS A 298 -18.83 7.84 -22.06
CA LYS A 298 -20.02 8.28 -22.80
C LYS A 298 -21.33 8.09 -22.05
N TYR A 299 -21.49 6.96 -21.37
CA TYR A 299 -22.79 6.53 -20.85
C TYR A 299 -22.88 6.55 -19.32
N PHE A 300 -21.76 6.33 -18.62
CA PHE A 300 -21.75 6.22 -17.16
C PHE A 300 -21.22 7.46 -16.45
N HIS A 301 -20.31 8.22 -17.07
CA HIS A 301 -19.74 9.44 -16.48
C HIS A 301 -20.84 10.48 -16.23
N ASP A 302 -20.80 11.07 -15.05
CA ASP A 302 -21.67 12.17 -14.65
C ASP A 302 -21.08 13.48 -15.15
N SER A 303 -21.60 13.97 -16.28
CA SER A 303 -21.16 15.21 -16.91
C SER A 303 -21.59 16.49 -16.15
N SER A 304 -22.20 16.37 -14.97
CA SER A 304 -22.48 17.53 -14.11
C SER A 304 -21.23 17.97 -13.35
N GLU A 305 -21.35 19.09 -12.61
CA GLU A 305 -20.27 19.58 -11.73
C GLU A 305 -19.88 18.60 -10.61
N PHE A 306 -20.71 17.59 -10.33
CA PHE A 306 -20.44 16.61 -9.27
C PHE A 306 -19.49 15.49 -9.72
N GLY A 307 -19.31 15.27 -11.03
CA GLY A 307 -18.37 14.29 -11.59
C GLY A 307 -18.57 12.84 -11.13
N GLY A 308 -17.62 11.97 -11.47
CA GLY A 308 -17.65 10.53 -11.17
C GLY A 308 -18.55 9.73 -12.13
N PHE A 309 -18.88 8.50 -11.75
CA PHE A 309 -19.63 7.58 -12.62
C PHE A 309 -20.84 6.99 -11.91
N PHE A 310 -21.97 6.95 -12.62
CA PHE A 310 -23.17 6.27 -12.18
C PHE A 310 -22.98 4.76 -12.20
N SER A 311 -23.62 4.08 -11.26
CA SER A 311 -23.44 2.65 -11.03
C SER A 311 -24.16 1.73 -12.01
N HIS A 312 -25.28 2.18 -12.58
CA HIS A 312 -26.15 1.33 -13.40
C HIS A 312 -26.80 2.13 -14.53
N LEU A 313 -26.98 1.49 -15.68
CA LEU A 313 -27.81 2.00 -16.78
C LEU A 313 -29.09 1.19 -16.95
N ASP A 314 -30.13 1.87 -17.41
CA ASP A 314 -31.31 1.21 -17.96
C ASP A 314 -30.98 0.63 -19.36
N PRO A 315 -31.16 -0.68 -19.60
CA PRO A 315 -30.73 -1.30 -20.86
C PRO A 315 -31.48 -0.79 -22.10
N ALA A 316 -32.71 -0.26 -21.93
CA ALA A 316 -33.51 0.22 -23.04
C ALA A 316 -33.18 1.66 -23.43
N THR A 317 -32.91 2.51 -22.43
CA THR A 317 -32.64 3.94 -22.67
C THR A 317 -31.15 4.30 -22.66
N LEU A 318 -30.30 3.42 -22.13
CA LEU A 318 -28.87 3.65 -21.87
C LEU A 318 -28.58 4.91 -21.06
N LYS A 319 -29.53 5.31 -20.21
CA LYS A 319 -29.38 6.40 -19.25
C LYS A 319 -29.16 5.85 -17.84
N PRO A 320 -28.56 6.64 -16.93
CA PRO A 320 -28.44 6.27 -15.52
C PRO A 320 -29.78 5.77 -14.95
N LYS A 321 -29.77 4.57 -14.36
CA LYS A 321 -30.98 3.91 -13.89
C LYS A 321 -31.61 4.69 -12.73
N THR A 322 -32.92 4.86 -12.79
CA THR A 322 -33.76 5.28 -11.67
C THR A 322 -34.74 4.16 -11.35
N TRP A 323 -35.06 3.96 -10.07
CA TRP A 323 -35.99 2.90 -9.66
C TRP A 323 -37.36 3.52 -9.29
N PRO A 324 -38.48 3.01 -9.82
CA PRO A 324 -39.79 3.53 -9.47
C PRO A 324 -40.19 3.16 -8.03
N VAL A 325 -40.92 4.05 -7.35
CA VAL A 325 -41.45 3.86 -5.99
C VAL A 325 -42.47 2.70 -5.91
N ASN A 326 -43.08 2.32 -7.04
CA ASN A 326 -44.23 1.40 -7.12
C ASN A 326 -43.96 0.13 -7.95
N ASP A 327 -42.70 -0.28 -8.14
CA ASP A 327 -42.41 -1.53 -8.85
C ASP A 327 -42.93 -2.74 -8.04
N PRO A 328 -43.88 -3.55 -8.58
CA PRO A 328 -44.46 -4.68 -7.87
C PRO A 328 -43.46 -5.75 -7.44
N ILE A 329 -42.30 -5.83 -8.10
CA ILE A 329 -41.20 -6.75 -7.76
C ILE A 329 -40.46 -6.20 -6.52
N LEU A 330 -40.11 -4.91 -6.51
CA LEU A 330 -39.49 -4.25 -5.36
C LEU A 330 -40.41 -4.19 -4.13
N LEU A 331 -41.72 -4.05 -4.33
CA LEU A 331 -42.72 -4.00 -3.24
C LEU A 331 -42.93 -5.35 -2.52
N LYS A 332 -42.64 -6.48 -3.18
CA LYS A 332 -42.73 -7.81 -2.56
C LYS A 332 -41.45 -8.23 -1.86
N GLU A 333 -40.29 -7.80 -2.35
CA GLU A 333 -38.98 -8.22 -1.83
C GLU A 333 -38.31 -7.19 -0.92
N VAL A 334 -38.68 -5.90 -0.96
CA VAL A 334 -37.98 -4.87 -0.17
C VAL A 334 -38.91 -3.84 0.47
N LYS A 335 -39.18 -4.02 1.78
CA LYS A 335 -39.88 -3.06 2.65
C LYS A 335 -39.04 -1.82 3.03
N VAL A 336 -37.85 -1.61 2.45
CA VAL A 336 -36.81 -0.74 3.03
C VAL A 336 -36.62 0.60 2.28
N TYR A 337 -37.18 0.78 1.07
CA TYR A 337 -36.86 1.95 0.23
C TYR A 337 -37.91 3.06 0.29
N GLN A 338 -38.03 3.75 1.42
CA GLN A 338 -39.05 4.81 1.58
C GLN A 338 -38.60 6.22 1.16
N ASN A 339 -37.30 6.50 1.01
CA ASN A 339 -36.87 7.91 1.02
C ASN A 339 -36.51 8.52 -0.34
N ASN A 340 -35.90 7.83 -1.33
CA ASN A 340 -35.59 8.41 -2.66
C ASN A 340 -35.26 7.36 -3.76
N PRO A 341 -36.21 6.51 -4.23
CA PRO A 341 -35.93 5.49 -5.25
C PRO A 341 -35.66 6.08 -6.65
N GLN A 342 -36.12 7.30 -6.89
CA GLN A 342 -36.16 7.95 -8.22
C GLN A 342 -34.81 8.51 -8.70
N GLN A 343 -33.72 8.38 -7.94
CA GLN A 343 -32.44 8.99 -8.28
C GLN A 343 -31.40 7.92 -8.66
N PRO A 344 -30.51 8.20 -9.64
CA PRO A 344 -29.39 7.32 -9.93
C PRO A 344 -28.37 7.36 -8.79
N ARG A 345 -27.38 6.46 -8.84
CA ARG A 345 -26.53 6.13 -7.69
C ARG A 345 -25.07 6.02 -8.07
N LYS A 346 -24.20 6.46 -7.18
CA LYS A 346 -22.74 6.31 -7.26
C LYS A 346 -22.29 5.44 -6.09
N ASN A 347 -21.25 4.64 -6.26
CA ASN A 347 -20.73 3.79 -5.19
C ASN A 347 -19.25 3.47 -5.36
N TRP A 348 -18.66 2.80 -4.37
CA TRP A 348 -17.29 2.29 -4.45
C TRP A 348 -17.05 1.52 -5.77
N ASN A 349 -17.97 0.63 -6.15
CA ASN A 349 -17.84 -0.18 -7.35
C ASN A 349 -17.88 0.63 -8.67
N SER A 350 -18.52 1.79 -8.69
CA SER A 350 -18.59 2.67 -9.86
C SER A 350 -17.49 3.73 -9.86
N ILE A 351 -16.77 3.93 -8.77
CA ILE A 351 -15.72 4.94 -8.65
C ILE A 351 -14.36 4.29 -8.46
N GLY A 352 -14.21 3.52 -7.40
CA GLY A 352 -12.94 2.96 -6.97
C GLY A 352 -12.49 1.72 -7.73
N ASP A 353 -13.41 0.85 -8.18
CA ASP A 353 -13.03 -0.38 -8.89
C ASP A 353 -12.36 -0.11 -10.25
N HIS A 354 -12.48 1.11 -10.81
CA HIS A 354 -11.69 1.52 -11.98
C HIS A 354 -10.17 1.37 -11.74
N ILE A 355 -9.71 1.70 -10.53
CA ILE A 355 -8.28 1.73 -10.17
C ILE A 355 -7.66 0.33 -10.23
N PRO A 356 -8.08 -0.65 -9.39
CA PRO A 356 -7.46 -1.97 -9.35
C PRO A 356 -7.79 -2.82 -10.57
N ALA A 357 -9.02 -2.75 -11.09
CA ALA A 357 -9.46 -3.70 -12.10
C ALA A 357 -8.74 -3.49 -13.43
N TYR A 358 -8.40 -2.24 -13.77
CA TYR A 358 -8.00 -1.94 -15.14
C TYR A 358 -7.02 -0.77 -15.27
N LEU A 359 -7.22 0.35 -14.56
CA LEU A 359 -6.42 1.57 -14.79
C LEU A 359 -4.95 1.39 -14.45
N VAL A 360 -4.61 0.77 -13.32
CA VAL A 360 -3.20 0.59 -12.92
C VAL A 360 -2.47 -0.24 -13.97
N ASN A 361 -2.98 -1.42 -14.32
CA ASN A 361 -2.35 -2.31 -15.30
C ASN A 361 -2.32 -1.72 -16.71
N LEU A 362 -3.36 -0.97 -17.10
CA LEU A 362 -3.42 -0.32 -18.40
C LEU A 362 -2.40 0.83 -18.50
N ILE A 363 -2.29 1.67 -17.48
CA ILE A 363 -1.29 2.74 -17.45
C ILE A 363 0.11 2.15 -17.43
N LEU A 364 0.39 1.10 -16.64
CA LEU A 364 1.67 0.39 -16.69
C LEU A 364 2.01 -0.12 -18.10
N ALA A 365 1.02 -0.63 -18.83
CA ALA A 365 1.23 -1.13 -20.19
C ALA A 365 1.37 -0.02 -21.26
N LEU A 366 0.95 1.21 -20.96
CA LEU A 366 0.92 2.34 -21.91
C LEU A 366 1.84 3.51 -21.51
N GLU A 367 2.46 3.48 -20.33
CA GLU A 367 3.39 4.50 -19.86
C GLU A 367 4.74 3.89 -19.49
N PRO A 368 5.86 4.30 -20.13
CA PRO A 368 5.99 5.34 -21.17
C PRO A 368 5.22 5.03 -22.46
N LEU A 369 4.91 6.06 -23.25
CA LEU A 369 4.06 5.92 -24.43
C LEU A 369 4.63 4.87 -25.41
N PRO A 370 3.84 3.88 -25.87
CA PRO A 370 4.34 2.88 -26.80
C PRO A 370 4.57 3.45 -28.20
N LEU A 371 5.61 2.96 -28.87
CA LEU A 371 5.97 3.39 -30.22
C LEU A 371 5.36 2.44 -31.26
N ASN A 372 4.44 2.95 -32.07
CA ASN A 372 3.79 2.27 -33.20
C ASN A 372 3.06 3.27 -34.12
N LYS A 373 2.40 2.76 -35.17
CA LYS A 373 1.58 3.58 -36.09
C LYS A 373 0.34 4.25 -35.45
N HIS A 374 -0.05 3.83 -34.25
CA HIS A 374 -1.18 4.32 -33.47
C HIS A 374 -0.76 5.16 -32.25
N THR A 375 0.51 5.55 -32.12
CA THR A 375 1.05 6.23 -30.93
C THR A 375 0.24 7.46 -30.50
N GLU A 376 -0.23 8.30 -31.43
CA GLU A 376 -1.04 9.47 -31.07
C GLU A 376 -2.45 9.08 -30.58
N GLN A 377 -3.07 8.05 -31.15
CA GLN A 377 -4.34 7.51 -30.65
C GLN A 377 -4.18 6.92 -29.25
N ILE A 378 -3.05 6.25 -28.99
CA ILE A 378 -2.72 5.72 -27.66
C ILE A 378 -2.45 6.85 -26.68
N ARG A 379 -1.82 7.95 -27.12
CA ARG A 379 -1.58 9.13 -26.28
C ARG A 379 -2.88 9.75 -25.80
N GLU A 380 -3.82 9.99 -26.70
CA GLU A 380 -5.15 10.50 -26.35
C GLU A 380 -5.85 9.56 -25.38
N PHE A 381 -5.81 8.26 -25.65
CA PHE A 381 -6.43 7.26 -24.79
C PHE A 381 -5.79 7.19 -23.40
N LEU A 382 -4.46 7.23 -23.32
CA LEU A 382 -3.71 7.26 -22.07
C LEU A 382 -4.04 8.51 -21.26
N ASN A 383 -4.18 9.66 -21.89
CA ASN A 383 -4.58 10.90 -21.22
C ASN A 383 -5.97 10.75 -20.58
N SER A 384 -6.95 10.21 -21.30
CA SER A 384 -8.28 9.92 -20.73
C SER A 384 -8.19 8.94 -19.56
N CYS A 385 -7.34 7.91 -19.63
CA CYS A 385 -7.14 6.99 -18.50
C CYS A 385 -6.55 7.69 -17.27
N LYS A 386 -5.58 8.59 -17.47
CA LYS A 386 -4.99 9.40 -16.39
C LYS A 386 -5.98 10.39 -15.79
N GLU A 387 -6.86 10.97 -16.60
CA GLU A 387 -7.96 11.82 -16.13
C GLU A 387 -8.92 11.03 -15.24
N ILE A 388 -9.36 9.83 -15.66
CA ILE A 388 -10.20 8.96 -14.84
C ILE A 388 -9.48 8.57 -13.54
N LEU A 389 -8.20 8.22 -13.60
CA LEU A 389 -7.41 7.89 -12.40
C LEU A 389 -7.37 9.07 -11.42
N LYS A 390 -7.10 10.27 -11.92
CA LYS A 390 -7.05 11.50 -11.10
C LYS A 390 -8.40 11.83 -10.49
N GLU A 391 -9.46 11.82 -11.31
CA GLU A 391 -10.82 12.12 -10.88
C GLU A 391 -11.30 11.13 -9.81
N THR A 392 -11.20 9.83 -10.07
CA THR A 392 -11.63 8.80 -9.11
C THR A 392 -10.85 8.87 -7.80
N ALA A 393 -9.52 9.03 -7.84
CA ALA A 393 -8.70 9.18 -6.63
C ALA A 393 -9.06 10.46 -5.84
N THR A 394 -9.35 11.56 -6.53
CA THR A 394 -9.78 12.82 -5.91
C THR A 394 -11.14 12.66 -5.23
N LEU A 395 -12.12 12.07 -5.93
CA LEU A 395 -13.45 11.82 -5.38
C LEU A 395 -13.42 10.88 -4.18
N ILE A 396 -12.58 9.84 -4.23
CA ILE A 396 -12.36 8.96 -3.07
C ILE A 396 -11.78 9.77 -1.91
N ALA A 397 -10.76 10.59 -2.16
CA ALA A 397 -10.12 11.37 -1.11
C ALA A 397 -11.06 12.38 -0.43
N GLU A 398 -11.97 12.98 -1.21
CA GLU A 398 -12.84 14.05 -0.74
C GLU A 398 -14.20 13.57 -0.20
N LYS A 399 -14.79 12.52 -0.79
CA LYS A 399 -16.20 12.18 -0.57
C LYS A 399 -16.40 10.93 0.28
N PHE A 400 -15.44 10.01 0.30
CA PHE A 400 -15.55 8.76 1.04
C PHE A 400 -15.29 8.89 2.55
N PRO A 401 -14.35 9.74 3.02
CA PRO A 401 -14.18 9.95 4.45
C PRO A 401 -15.41 10.60 5.09
N GLU A 402 -15.86 10.06 6.21
CA GLU A 402 -16.95 10.63 7.00
C GLU A 402 -16.41 11.31 8.27
N LYS A 403 -17.02 12.43 8.64
CA LYS A 403 -16.65 13.15 9.88
C LYS A 403 -17.12 12.34 11.09
N ASN A 404 -16.21 12.08 12.03
CA ASN A 404 -16.46 11.33 13.27
C ASN A 404 -16.79 9.84 13.08
N ASN A 405 -16.47 9.26 11.91
CA ASN A 405 -16.56 7.82 11.68
C ASN A 405 -15.20 7.30 11.21
N ASP A 406 -14.84 6.10 11.68
CA ASP A 406 -13.57 5.47 11.33
C ASP A 406 -13.67 4.67 10.01
N PHE A 407 -14.89 4.33 9.57
CA PHE A 407 -15.17 3.71 8.27
C PHE A 407 -15.43 4.75 7.18
N VAL A 408 -15.12 4.38 5.93
CA VAL A 408 -15.52 5.15 4.75
C VAL A 408 -17.00 4.95 4.39
N GLN A 409 -17.58 5.95 3.74
CA GLN A 409 -18.85 5.85 3.03
C GLN A 409 -18.64 5.28 1.63
N GLU A 410 -19.48 4.34 1.21
CA GLU A 410 -19.29 3.59 -0.05
C GLU A 410 -20.44 3.77 -1.04
N ARG A 411 -21.55 4.41 -0.64
CA ARG A 411 -22.78 4.52 -1.43
C ARG A 411 -23.28 5.95 -1.37
N PHE A 412 -23.64 6.51 -2.52
CA PHE A 412 -23.99 7.92 -2.64
C PHE A 412 -25.12 8.18 -3.64
N TYR A 413 -25.87 9.24 -3.37
CA TYR A 413 -26.72 9.92 -4.34
C TYR A 413 -25.87 10.74 -5.34
N PRO A 414 -26.46 11.28 -6.42
CA PRO A 414 -25.70 11.95 -7.47
C PRO A 414 -24.84 13.13 -6.98
N ARG A 415 -25.25 13.85 -5.93
CA ARG A 415 -24.53 15.01 -5.39
C ARG A 415 -23.66 14.65 -4.18
N TRP A 416 -23.28 13.37 -4.06
CA TRP A 416 -22.42 12.85 -3.01
C TRP A 416 -23.04 12.87 -1.61
N GLU A 417 -24.37 12.94 -1.49
CA GLU A 417 -25.02 12.63 -0.22
C GLU A 417 -24.87 11.14 0.09
N PRO A 418 -24.43 10.75 1.30
CA PRO A 418 -24.36 9.34 1.72
C PRO A 418 -25.72 8.62 1.60
N ASP A 419 -25.71 7.44 0.98
CA ASP A 419 -26.85 6.52 1.00
C ASP A 419 -26.63 5.41 2.04
N THR A 420 -27.28 5.56 3.19
CA THR A 420 -27.18 4.64 4.34
C THR A 420 -28.25 3.55 4.35
N HIS A 421 -29.10 3.49 3.33
CA HIS A 421 -30.24 2.55 3.25
C HIS A 421 -30.11 1.57 2.07
N TRP A 422 -28.89 1.40 1.54
CA TRP A 422 -28.61 0.55 0.39
C TRP A 422 -28.73 -0.94 0.72
N ASP A 423 -29.80 -1.58 0.24
CA ASP A 423 -29.98 -3.03 0.16
C ASP A 423 -29.55 -3.83 1.41
N TRP A 424 -28.78 -4.90 1.27
CA TRP A 424 -28.33 -5.68 2.44
C TRP A 424 -27.27 -4.94 3.26
N GLN A 425 -26.51 -4.03 2.65
CA GLN A 425 -25.39 -3.34 3.29
C GLN A 425 -25.88 -2.33 4.34
N GLN A 426 -26.93 -1.56 4.05
CA GLN A 426 -27.40 -0.47 4.92
C GLN A 426 -26.24 0.45 5.33
N ASP A 427 -26.18 0.89 6.59
CA ASP A 427 -25.14 1.77 7.14
C ASP A 427 -23.94 1.03 7.75
N ARG A 428 -23.58 -0.12 7.16
CA ARG A 428 -22.53 -1.00 7.71
C ARG A 428 -21.18 -0.77 7.04
N GLY A 429 -20.12 -0.94 7.81
CA GLY A 429 -18.74 -0.84 7.33
C GLY A 429 -18.26 -2.17 6.77
N ILE A 430 -17.90 -2.20 5.49
CA ILE A 430 -17.30 -3.37 4.84
C ILE A 430 -15.78 -3.27 4.97
N VAL A 431 -15.20 -4.14 5.78
CA VAL A 431 -13.77 -4.06 6.16
C VAL A 431 -12.87 -4.19 4.94
N GLY A 432 -13.17 -5.16 4.07
CA GLY A 432 -12.43 -5.37 2.83
C GLY A 432 -12.42 -4.16 1.90
N HIS A 433 -13.51 -3.40 1.80
CA HIS A 433 -13.54 -2.19 0.96
C HIS A 433 -12.68 -1.07 1.52
N ASN A 434 -12.66 -0.89 2.84
CA ASN A 434 -11.78 0.09 3.50
C ASN A 434 -10.30 -0.25 3.24
N LEU A 435 -9.92 -1.51 3.44
CA LEU A 435 -8.57 -1.97 3.14
C LEU A 435 -8.27 -1.85 1.64
N LYS A 436 -9.25 -2.17 0.78
CA LYS A 436 -9.16 -2.00 -0.68
C LYS A 436 -8.85 -0.57 -1.07
N ILE A 437 -9.55 0.40 -0.50
CA ILE A 437 -9.29 1.83 -0.69
C ILE A 437 -7.86 2.16 -0.27
N ALA A 438 -7.44 1.75 0.93
CA ALA A 438 -6.12 2.10 1.46
C ALA A 438 -4.98 1.66 0.53
N TRP A 439 -4.99 0.42 0.05
CA TRP A 439 -3.88 -0.07 -0.79
C TRP A 439 -3.94 0.49 -2.22
N ASN A 440 -5.13 0.74 -2.75
CA ASN A 440 -5.28 1.41 -4.04
C ASN A 440 -4.80 2.86 -4.00
N LEU A 441 -5.17 3.62 -2.98
CA LEU A 441 -4.65 4.98 -2.78
C LEU A 441 -3.14 5.00 -2.57
N THR A 442 -2.57 3.99 -1.93
CA THR A 442 -1.11 3.85 -1.80
C THR A 442 -0.43 3.64 -3.16
N ARG A 443 -1.00 2.78 -4.03
CA ARG A 443 -0.51 2.62 -5.42
C ARG A 443 -0.59 3.92 -6.22
N VAL A 444 -1.72 4.62 -6.14
CA VAL A 444 -1.90 5.90 -6.85
C VAL A 444 -0.97 6.98 -6.29
N SER A 445 -0.76 7.01 -4.97
CA SER A 445 0.23 7.89 -4.33
C SER A 445 1.64 7.62 -4.87
N ASN A 446 2.05 6.36 -5.02
CA ASN A 446 3.35 6.02 -5.61
C ASN A 446 3.49 6.54 -7.05
N TYR A 447 2.47 6.33 -7.88
CA TYR A 447 2.45 6.84 -9.25
C TYR A 447 2.61 8.37 -9.31
N TYR A 448 1.89 9.13 -8.48
CA TYR A 448 2.04 10.59 -8.45
C TYR A 448 3.29 11.08 -7.72
N SER A 449 3.92 10.26 -6.87
CA SER A 449 5.14 10.66 -6.15
C SER A 449 6.35 10.86 -7.05
N SER A 450 6.35 10.26 -8.25
CA SER A 450 7.37 10.50 -9.28
C SER A 450 7.17 11.84 -10.02
N GLN A 451 6.03 12.52 -9.83
CA GLN A 451 5.66 13.73 -10.56
C GLN A 451 5.83 14.98 -9.67
N PRO A 452 6.78 15.89 -9.97
CA PRO A 452 7.08 17.03 -9.10
C PRO A 452 5.89 17.94 -8.77
N LYS A 453 4.95 18.10 -9.69
CA LYS A 453 3.76 18.97 -9.53
C LYS A 453 2.66 18.35 -8.68
N GLU A 454 2.71 17.04 -8.43
CA GLU A 454 1.62 16.28 -7.80
C GLU A 454 2.02 15.75 -6.42
N GLN A 455 3.14 16.21 -5.85
CA GLN A 455 3.65 15.73 -4.56
C GLN A 455 2.65 15.95 -3.41
N SER A 456 2.01 17.11 -3.34
CA SER A 456 1.00 17.39 -2.30
C SER A 456 -0.22 16.47 -2.41
N PHE A 457 -0.65 16.18 -3.65
CA PHE A 457 -1.74 15.23 -3.89
C PHE A 457 -1.33 13.80 -3.50
N SER A 458 -0.15 13.37 -3.95
CA SER A 458 0.45 12.08 -3.56
C SER A 458 0.52 11.90 -2.05
N TYR A 459 0.93 12.93 -1.33
CA TYR A 459 1.00 12.93 0.13
C TYR A 459 -0.38 12.85 0.80
N ALA A 460 -1.36 13.61 0.31
CA ALA A 460 -2.73 13.57 0.82
C ALA A 460 -3.37 12.18 0.65
N LEU A 461 -3.16 11.53 -0.50
CA LEU A 461 -3.63 10.16 -0.73
C LEU A 461 -2.98 9.15 0.23
N LEU A 462 -1.69 9.28 0.49
CA LEU A 462 -0.96 8.42 1.42
C LEU A 462 -1.47 8.60 2.86
N GLN A 463 -1.64 9.84 3.32
CA GLN A 463 -2.18 10.12 4.65
C GLN A 463 -3.57 9.51 4.84
N LEU A 464 -4.44 9.62 3.82
CA LEU A 464 -5.76 8.99 3.88
C LEU A 464 -5.66 7.46 3.92
N ALA A 465 -4.80 6.86 3.10
CA ALA A 465 -4.58 5.43 3.09
C ALA A 465 -4.12 4.90 4.46
N GLU A 466 -3.14 5.55 5.08
CA GLU A 466 -2.66 5.21 6.43
C GLU A 466 -3.77 5.33 7.47
N ARG A 467 -4.52 6.44 7.45
CA ARG A 467 -5.63 6.66 8.37
C ARG A 467 -6.67 5.54 8.26
N ILE A 468 -7.09 5.18 7.05
CA ILE A 468 -8.06 4.10 6.84
C ILE A 468 -7.51 2.76 7.35
N ALA A 469 -6.26 2.43 7.04
CA ALA A 469 -5.65 1.17 7.44
C ALA A 469 -5.48 1.04 8.96
N GLN A 470 -5.12 2.14 9.64
CA GLN A 470 -5.02 2.21 11.10
C GLN A 470 -6.40 2.14 11.77
N ASN A 471 -7.40 2.80 11.18
CA ASN A 471 -8.77 2.77 11.66
C ASN A 471 -9.34 1.34 11.72
N MET A 472 -9.02 0.48 10.75
CA MET A 472 -9.45 -0.93 10.77
C MET A 472 -8.91 -1.71 11.97
N VAL A 473 -7.72 -1.35 12.46
CA VAL A 473 -7.18 -1.90 13.72
C VAL A 473 -7.94 -1.33 14.92
N LYS A 474 -8.10 0.01 14.95
CA LYS A 474 -8.74 0.75 16.04
C LYS A 474 -10.17 0.28 16.32
N VAL A 475 -10.99 0.08 15.29
CA VAL A 475 -12.39 -0.37 15.42
C VAL A 475 -12.51 -1.89 15.65
N GLY A 476 -11.38 -2.60 15.74
CA GLY A 476 -11.36 -4.05 15.94
C GLY A 476 -11.86 -4.86 14.74
N ALA A 477 -11.76 -4.30 13.53
CA ALA A 477 -12.03 -5.02 12.27
C ALA A 477 -10.93 -6.03 11.94
N ILE A 478 -9.69 -5.73 12.34
CA ILE A 478 -8.61 -6.73 12.42
C ILE A 478 -8.77 -7.54 13.71
N ASP A 479 -8.74 -8.87 13.62
CA ASP A 479 -8.88 -9.75 14.77
C ASP A 479 -7.55 -9.87 15.52
N THR A 480 -7.42 -9.10 16.59
CA THR A 480 -6.21 -9.01 17.41
C THR A 480 -5.90 -10.24 18.27
N PHE A 481 -6.78 -11.25 18.28
CA PHE A 481 -6.56 -12.53 18.97
C PHE A 481 -6.15 -13.65 18.03
N ARG A 482 -6.55 -13.60 16.75
CA ARG A 482 -6.42 -14.73 15.81
C ARG A 482 -5.78 -14.36 14.48
N GLY A 483 -5.60 -13.08 14.18
CA GLY A 483 -5.20 -12.59 12.86
C GLY A 483 -6.37 -12.59 11.86
N GLY A 484 -6.12 -12.04 10.67
CA GLY A 484 -7.16 -11.85 9.65
C GLY A 484 -8.12 -10.68 9.97
N CYS A 485 -9.01 -10.39 9.03
CA CYS A 485 -10.02 -9.34 9.15
C CYS A 485 -11.44 -9.89 9.05
N PHE A 486 -12.37 -9.29 9.80
CA PHE A 486 -13.80 -9.65 9.79
C PHE A 486 -14.53 -9.14 8.55
N ASP A 487 -15.69 -9.72 8.28
CA ASP A 487 -16.54 -9.40 7.13
C ASP A 487 -17.08 -7.97 7.13
N ALA A 488 -17.98 -7.69 8.07
CA ALA A 488 -18.54 -6.37 8.24
C ALA A 488 -18.75 -6.09 9.73
N LEU A 489 -18.79 -4.81 10.06
CA LEU A 489 -19.11 -4.30 11.39
C LEU A 489 -20.19 -3.22 11.28
N GLU A 490 -20.98 -3.06 12.33
CA GLU A 490 -21.83 -1.88 12.48
C GLU A 490 -20.94 -0.65 12.64
N ARG A 491 -21.16 0.39 11.82
CA ARG A 491 -20.40 1.66 11.92
C ARG A 491 -20.65 2.37 13.24
N HIS A 492 -21.85 2.18 13.79
CA HIS A 492 -22.30 2.77 15.04
C HIS A 492 -22.74 1.68 16.01
N PRO A 493 -21.80 0.99 16.68
CA PRO A 493 -22.14 -0.06 17.64
C PRO A 493 -23.00 0.51 18.78
N LYS A 494 -24.10 -0.15 19.11
CA LYS A 494 -25.09 0.28 20.12
C LYS A 494 -25.09 -0.61 21.37
N ASN A 495 -24.36 -1.72 21.33
CA ASN A 495 -24.30 -2.70 22.41
C ASN A 495 -23.28 -2.36 23.53
N GLY A 496 -22.62 -1.20 23.47
CA GLY A 496 -21.61 -0.78 24.45
C GLY A 496 -20.25 -1.48 24.33
N MET A 497 -20.05 -2.28 23.28
CA MET A 497 -18.78 -2.92 22.95
C MET A 497 -18.04 -2.12 21.88
N ILE A 498 -16.72 -2.34 21.76
CA ILE A 498 -15.88 -1.70 20.73
C ILE A 498 -16.39 -2.01 19.31
N ARG A 499 -16.97 -3.20 19.11
CA ARG A 499 -17.48 -3.67 17.82
C ARG A 499 -18.79 -4.42 17.99
N GLU A 500 -19.63 -4.32 16.97
CA GLU A 500 -20.90 -5.05 16.86
C GLU A 500 -20.96 -5.70 15.47
N TYR A 501 -21.30 -6.98 15.43
CA TYR A 501 -21.38 -7.75 14.20
C TYR A 501 -22.81 -7.71 13.66
N PRO A 502 -23.01 -7.35 12.39
CA PRO A 502 -24.34 -7.35 11.77
C PRO A 502 -24.89 -8.77 11.57
N TRP A 503 -24.01 -9.77 11.47
CA TRP A 503 -24.34 -11.20 11.44
C TRP A 503 -23.35 -11.98 12.32
N LEU A 504 -22.82 -13.11 11.83
CA LEU A 504 -21.77 -13.87 12.49
C LEU A 504 -20.40 -13.21 12.30
N ASN A 505 -19.49 -13.46 13.24
CA ASN A 505 -18.09 -13.03 13.22
C ASN A 505 -17.26 -13.87 12.23
N THR A 506 -17.59 -13.78 10.95
CA THR A 506 -16.94 -14.52 9.86
C THR A 506 -15.89 -13.69 9.15
N LYS A 507 -15.04 -14.36 8.37
CA LYS A 507 -13.95 -13.79 7.59
C LYS A 507 -14.01 -14.33 6.17
N ASP A 508 -13.98 -13.46 5.17
CA ASP A 508 -14.05 -13.83 3.76
C ASP A 508 -12.69 -13.73 3.08
N PHE A 509 -12.44 -14.62 2.12
CA PHE A 509 -11.14 -14.81 1.48
C PHE A 509 -10.64 -13.54 0.77
N TRP A 510 -11.54 -12.86 0.03
CA TRP A 510 -11.19 -11.67 -0.75
C TRP A 510 -10.79 -10.50 0.14
N GLN A 511 -11.37 -10.37 1.33
CA GLN A 511 -11.01 -9.31 2.27
C GLN A 511 -9.65 -9.55 2.92
N GLN A 512 -9.28 -10.82 3.12
CA GLN A 512 -7.95 -11.14 3.61
C GLN A 512 -6.88 -10.69 2.62
N GLU A 513 -7.10 -10.91 1.32
CA GLU A 513 -6.24 -10.36 0.28
C GLU A 513 -6.15 -8.83 0.38
N GLN A 514 -7.29 -8.13 0.45
CA GLN A 514 -7.27 -6.66 0.52
C GLN A 514 -6.44 -6.16 1.71
N GLY A 515 -6.53 -6.82 2.87
CA GLY A 515 -5.71 -6.47 4.04
C GLY A 515 -4.24 -6.82 3.90
N ILE A 516 -3.90 -8.01 3.42
CA ILE A 516 -2.50 -8.42 3.19
C ILE A 516 -1.82 -7.43 2.24
N LEU A 517 -2.45 -7.14 1.10
CA LEU A 517 -1.90 -6.22 0.11
C LEU A 517 -1.81 -4.79 0.63
N ALA A 518 -2.80 -4.31 1.40
CA ALA A 518 -2.75 -3.00 2.04
C ALA A 518 -1.58 -2.83 2.98
N TYR A 519 -1.40 -3.76 3.91
CA TYR A 519 -0.35 -3.65 4.89
C TYR A 519 1.04 -3.87 4.29
N LEU A 520 1.19 -4.74 3.29
CA LEU A 520 2.46 -4.90 2.57
C LEU A 520 2.88 -3.65 1.79
N ILE A 521 1.97 -3.04 1.01
CA ILE A 521 2.33 -1.85 0.23
C ILE A 521 2.54 -0.62 1.12
N LEU A 522 1.76 -0.48 2.18
CA LEU A 522 1.98 0.58 3.18
C LEU A 522 3.33 0.42 3.86
N TYR A 523 3.70 -0.80 4.29
CA TYR A 523 5.04 -1.08 4.80
C TYR A 523 6.12 -0.70 3.77
N GLY A 524 5.94 -1.07 2.50
CA GLY A 524 6.86 -0.72 1.43
C GLY A 524 7.05 0.79 1.27
N LYS A 525 6.00 1.58 1.50
CA LYS A 525 6.00 3.03 1.38
C LYS A 525 6.51 3.76 2.63
N THR A 526 6.09 3.34 3.81
CA THR A 526 6.30 4.08 5.08
C THR A 526 7.39 3.46 5.95
N ARG A 527 7.73 2.19 5.72
CA ARG A 527 8.61 1.38 6.59
C ARG A 527 8.11 1.24 8.03
N ASN A 528 6.85 1.54 8.29
CA ASN A 528 6.24 1.35 9.60
C ASN A 528 6.09 -0.16 9.89
N GLN A 529 6.82 -0.63 10.89
CA GLN A 529 6.87 -2.05 11.24
C GLN A 529 5.51 -2.64 11.62
N LEU A 530 4.59 -1.84 12.16
CA LEU A 530 3.23 -2.29 12.47
C LEU A 530 2.54 -2.89 11.25
N TYR A 531 2.68 -2.28 10.07
CA TYR A 531 2.07 -2.78 8.86
C TYR A 531 2.68 -4.12 8.42
N LEU A 532 4.00 -4.30 8.55
CA LEU A 532 4.61 -5.60 8.26
C LEU A 532 4.09 -6.69 9.20
N GLU A 533 3.96 -6.41 10.50
CA GLU A 533 3.42 -7.38 11.45
C GLU A 533 1.97 -7.75 11.15
N LEU A 534 1.12 -6.77 10.83
CA LEU A 534 -0.28 -7.01 10.46
C LEU A 534 -0.37 -7.87 9.19
N ALA A 535 0.45 -7.57 8.17
CA ALA A 535 0.53 -8.39 6.97
C ALA A 535 0.95 -9.83 7.27
N GLN A 536 1.97 -10.04 8.11
CA GLN A 536 2.46 -11.36 8.49
C GLN A 536 1.41 -12.18 9.24
N GLU A 537 0.66 -11.57 10.15
CA GLU A 537 -0.44 -12.22 10.86
C GLU A 537 -1.60 -12.59 9.93
N MET A 538 -1.97 -11.69 9.02
CA MET A 538 -3.00 -11.98 8.03
C MET A 538 -2.56 -13.07 7.03
N MET A 539 -1.29 -13.07 6.60
CA MET A 539 -0.72 -14.14 5.77
C MET A 539 -0.67 -15.47 6.53
N ALA A 540 -0.35 -15.48 7.82
CA ALA A 540 -0.41 -16.69 8.65
C ALA A 540 -1.86 -17.23 8.70
N PHE A 541 -2.84 -16.36 8.98
CA PHE A 541 -4.25 -16.74 9.01
C PHE A 541 -4.73 -17.28 7.65
N TRP A 542 -4.40 -16.58 6.55
CA TRP A 542 -4.68 -17.00 5.18
C TRP A 542 -4.17 -18.41 4.92
N ASN A 543 -2.87 -18.62 5.12
CA ASN A 543 -2.24 -19.88 4.78
C ASN A 543 -2.81 -21.00 5.64
N ILE A 544 -3.07 -20.80 6.94
CA ILE A 544 -3.61 -21.87 7.80
C ILE A 544 -5.05 -22.23 7.40
N PHE A 545 -5.95 -21.24 7.28
CA PHE A 545 -7.39 -21.50 7.34
C PHE A 545 -8.16 -21.40 6.00
N PHE A 546 -7.63 -20.66 5.01
CA PHE A 546 -8.36 -20.47 3.73
C PHE A 546 -8.00 -21.48 2.66
N LEU A 547 -6.80 -22.06 2.71
CA LEU A 547 -6.34 -23.01 1.69
C LEU A 547 -6.95 -24.41 1.91
N ASP A 548 -7.69 -24.90 0.91
CA ASP A 548 -8.21 -26.28 0.91
C ASP A 548 -7.12 -27.21 0.35
N ARG A 549 -6.35 -27.82 1.25
CA ARG A 549 -5.22 -28.67 0.91
C ARG A 549 -5.61 -30.08 0.45
N ASP A 550 -6.84 -30.50 0.75
CA ASP A 550 -7.33 -31.83 0.40
C ASP A 550 -7.84 -31.86 -1.05
N ARG A 551 -8.52 -30.78 -1.49
CA ARG A 551 -9.13 -30.70 -2.83
C ARG A 551 -8.47 -29.67 -3.74
N GLY A 552 -7.69 -28.75 -3.20
CA GLY A 552 -7.20 -27.56 -3.90
C GLY A 552 -8.19 -26.39 -3.82
N GLY A 553 -7.72 -25.22 -4.26
CA GLY A 553 -8.48 -23.97 -4.20
C GLY A 553 -8.52 -23.35 -2.81
N VAL A 554 -9.53 -22.52 -2.57
CA VAL A 554 -9.75 -21.81 -1.30
C VAL A 554 -11.17 -22.04 -0.78
N TYR A 555 -11.38 -21.80 0.52
CA TYR A 555 -12.72 -21.64 1.08
C TYR A 555 -13.20 -20.20 0.90
N PHE A 556 -14.48 -19.98 0.62
CA PHE A 556 -15.01 -18.62 0.50
C PHE A 556 -14.97 -17.89 1.86
N ARG A 557 -15.44 -18.59 2.90
CA ARG A 557 -15.64 -18.04 4.25
C ARG A 557 -15.18 -19.00 5.32
N VAL A 558 -14.60 -18.45 6.37
CA VAL A 558 -14.30 -19.14 7.63
C VAL A 558 -14.93 -18.40 8.81
N ASN A 559 -15.17 -19.09 9.92
CA ASN A 559 -15.49 -18.42 11.18
C ASN A 559 -14.23 -17.81 11.82
N ASP A 560 -14.39 -17.11 12.94
CA ASP A 560 -13.28 -16.49 13.68
C ASP A 560 -12.18 -17.50 14.06
N ASN A 561 -12.55 -18.70 14.48
CA ASN A 561 -11.65 -19.80 14.82
C ASN A 561 -10.97 -20.47 13.59
N GLY A 562 -11.34 -20.09 12.36
CA GLY A 562 -10.73 -20.60 11.13
C GLY A 562 -11.37 -21.87 10.56
N SER A 563 -12.54 -22.28 11.05
CA SER A 563 -13.30 -23.40 10.47
C SER A 563 -14.06 -22.95 9.22
N PRO A 564 -14.02 -23.69 8.09
CA PRO A 564 -14.74 -23.35 6.88
C PRO A 564 -16.27 -23.35 7.05
N VAL A 565 -16.92 -22.34 6.49
CA VAL A 565 -18.39 -22.27 6.38
C VAL A 565 -18.80 -22.80 5.02
N ILE A 566 -19.38 -24.01 4.98
CA ILE A 566 -19.72 -24.72 3.72
C ILE A 566 -21.24 -24.78 3.45
N THR A 567 -22.04 -24.07 4.23
CA THR A 567 -23.51 -24.05 4.09
C THR A 567 -23.96 -23.01 3.06
N GLY A 568 -24.94 -23.36 2.24
CA GLY A 568 -25.53 -22.44 1.24
C GLY A 568 -24.50 -22.01 0.18
N ARG A 569 -24.51 -20.72 -0.18
CA ARG A 569 -23.58 -20.16 -1.19
C ARG A 569 -22.10 -20.32 -0.85
N TYR A 570 -21.75 -20.39 0.43
CA TYR A 570 -20.36 -20.50 0.88
C TYR A 570 -19.76 -21.90 0.67
N GLY A 571 -20.58 -22.89 0.32
CA GLY A 571 -20.14 -24.22 -0.09
C GLY A 571 -19.74 -24.34 -1.56
N LYS A 572 -19.56 -23.23 -2.29
CA LYS A 572 -19.12 -23.23 -3.69
C LYS A 572 -17.61 -23.01 -3.80
N LYS A 573 -16.98 -23.64 -4.80
CA LYS A 573 -15.56 -23.47 -5.14
C LYS A 573 -15.31 -22.54 -6.32
N ALA A 574 -16.35 -22.31 -7.11
CA ALA A 574 -16.40 -21.30 -8.15
C ALA A 574 -17.84 -20.76 -8.20
N ASP A 575 -17.99 -19.44 -8.25
CA ASP A 575 -19.25 -18.73 -8.50
C ASP A 575 -18.92 -17.28 -8.91
N PRO A 576 -19.91 -16.41 -9.19
CA PRO A 576 -19.64 -15.02 -9.56
C PRO A 576 -18.77 -14.21 -8.58
N SER A 577 -18.80 -14.58 -7.30
CA SER A 577 -18.04 -13.96 -6.20
C SER A 577 -16.69 -14.65 -5.91
N ILE A 578 -16.46 -15.86 -6.43
CA ILE A 578 -15.19 -16.60 -6.31
C ILE A 578 -14.73 -17.14 -7.66
N SER A 579 -13.74 -16.47 -8.22
CA SER A 579 -13.10 -16.80 -9.50
C SER A 579 -11.60 -16.55 -9.43
N GLY A 580 -10.91 -16.77 -10.55
CA GLY A 580 -9.47 -16.60 -10.66
C GLY A 580 -8.91 -15.18 -10.56
N TYR A 581 -9.58 -14.25 -9.89
CA TYR A 581 -9.07 -12.88 -9.71
C TYR A 581 -8.35 -12.70 -8.37
N HIS A 582 -9.10 -12.56 -7.29
CA HIS A 582 -8.61 -12.18 -5.95
C HIS A 582 -7.46 -13.06 -5.44
N VAL A 583 -7.58 -14.38 -5.60
CA VAL A 583 -6.55 -15.32 -5.11
C VAL A 583 -5.26 -15.25 -5.95
N PHE A 584 -5.38 -15.00 -7.25
CA PHE A 584 -4.23 -14.82 -8.14
C PHE A 584 -3.58 -13.46 -7.91
N GLU A 585 -4.36 -12.39 -7.79
CA GLU A 585 -3.89 -11.05 -7.45
C GLU A 585 -3.11 -11.08 -6.12
N LEU A 586 -3.65 -11.78 -5.11
CA LEU A 586 -2.96 -12.02 -3.85
C LEU A 586 -1.59 -12.66 -4.06
N CYS A 587 -1.53 -13.78 -4.78
CA CYS A 587 -0.27 -14.51 -4.99
C CYS A 587 0.74 -13.67 -5.78
N PHE A 588 0.29 -12.99 -6.83
CA PHE A 588 1.12 -12.16 -7.69
C PHE A 588 1.72 -11.00 -6.91
N LEU A 589 0.89 -10.12 -6.36
CA LEU A 589 1.36 -8.90 -5.70
C LEU A 589 2.07 -9.18 -4.37
N THR A 590 1.65 -10.20 -3.62
CA THR A 590 2.36 -10.58 -2.38
C THR A 590 3.77 -11.08 -2.69
N HIS A 591 3.97 -11.85 -3.77
CA HIS A 591 5.31 -12.23 -4.18
C HIS A 591 6.17 -10.99 -4.48
N LEU A 592 5.68 -10.07 -5.30
CA LEU A 592 6.42 -8.85 -5.65
C LEU A 592 6.77 -8.01 -4.42
N TYR A 593 5.79 -7.78 -3.53
CA TYR A 593 6.00 -6.95 -2.34
C TYR A 593 6.90 -7.62 -1.30
N LEU A 594 6.80 -8.93 -1.09
CA LEU A 594 7.70 -9.63 -0.18
C LEU A 594 9.13 -9.64 -0.70
N MET A 595 9.32 -9.93 -1.99
CA MET A 595 10.66 -9.93 -2.60
C MET A 595 11.29 -8.54 -2.54
N THR A 596 10.50 -7.50 -2.80
CA THR A 596 10.97 -6.10 -2.82
C THR A 596 11.17 -5.51 -1.44
N TYR A 597 10.17 -5.56 -0.57
CA TYR A 597 10.16 -4.77 0.66
C TYR A 597 10.69 -5.53 1.88
N VAL A 598 10.59 -6.86 1.90
CA VAL A 598 10.89 -7.68 3.09
C VAL A 598 12.15 -8.51 2.91
N ARG A 599 12.27 -9.24 1.79
CA ARG A 599 13.36 -10.19 1.54
C ARG A 599 14.55 -9.58 0.86
N ASN A 600 14.35 -8.47 0.14
CA ASN A 600 15.37 -7.86 -0.71
C ASN A 600 16.02 -8.90 -1.65
N LYS A 601 15.19 -9.63 -2.38
CA LYS A 601 15.60 -10.69 -3.32
C LYS A 601 15.09 -10.38 -4.72
N SER A 602 15.89 -10.70 -5.72
CA SER A 602 15.48 -10.59 -7.11
C SER A 602 14.31 -11.49 -7.44
N PHE A 603 13.50 -11.08 -8.41
CA PHE A 603 12.37 -11.84 -8.94
C PHE A 603 12.23 -11.60 -10.43
N CYS A 604 11.56 -12.51 -11.14
CA CYS A 604 11.38 -12.41 -12.59
C CYS A 604 9.92 -12.17 -12.94
N LEU A 605 9.69 -11.43 -14.04
CA LEU A 605 8.43 -11.40 -14.76
C LEU A 605 8.61 -11.90 -16.19
N PHE A 606 7.58 -12.55 -16.71
CA PHE A 606 7.56 -13.19 -18.03
C PHE A 606 6.56 -12.51 -18.96
N PHE A 607 6.99 -12.18 -20.17
CA PHE A 607 6.18 -11.56 -21.22
C PHE A 607 6.24 -12.40 -22.49
N LYS A 608 5.23 -12.25 -23.36
CA LYS A 608 5.16 -12.97 -24.64
C LYS A 608 4.51 -12.07 -25.69
N PRO A 609 5.21 -11.04 -26.18
CA PRO A 609 4.68 -10.18 -27.22
C PRO A 609 4.23 -11.01 -28.43
N ASP A 610 3.13 -10.63 -29.06
CA ASP A 610 2.56 -11.36 -30.20
C ASP A 610 3.57 -11.50 -31.36
N SER A 611 3.35 -12.48 -32.22
CA SER A 611 4.17 -12.64 -33.44
C SER A 611 3.90 -11.56 -34.50
N GLN A 612 2.73 -10.92 -34.47
CA GLN A 612 2.25 -9.95 -35.44
C GLN A 612 2.12 -8.56 -34.81
N LEU A 613 3.22 -8.03 -34.27
CA LEU A 613 3.22 -6.73 -33.61
C LEU A 613 3.34 -5.58 -34.61
N THR A 614 2.70 -4.48 -34.23
CA THR A 614 2.96 -3.16 -34.80
C THR A 614 3.72 -2.26 -33.83
N GLN A 615 3.87 -2.72 -32.57
CA GLN A 615 4.53 -2.02 -31.48
C GLN A 615 5.96 -2.50 -31.30
N THR A 616 6.88 -1.54 -31.17
CA THR A 616 8.32 -1.79 -31.07
C THR A 616 8.87 -1.55 -29.66
N THR A 617 7.99 -1.41 -28.66
CA THR A 617 8.38 -1.25 -27.26
C THR A 617 7.49 -2.08 -26.33
N LEU A 618 8.03 -2.53 -25.20
CA LEU A 618 7.33 -3.26 -24.14
C LEU A 618 7.60 -2.59 -22.79
N ASN A 619 6.55 -2.16 -22.09
CA ASN A 619 6.66 -1.60 -20.75
C ASN A 619 6.59 -2.73 -19.71
N VAL A 620 7.54 -2.76 -18.79
CA VAL A 620 7.75 -3.92 -17.90
C VAL A 620 7.68 -3.60 -16.41
N LEU A 621 7.41 -2.35 -16.02
CA LEU A 621 7.32 -1.98 -14.60
C LEU A 621 6.28 -2.89 -13.89
N PRO A 622 6.65 -3.58 -12.78
CA PRO A 622 5.82 -4.64 -12.20
C PRO A 622 4.46 -4.18 -11.61
N ASP A 623 4.44 -3.03 -10.94
CA ASP A 623 3.27 -2.35 -10.37
C ASP A 623 3.61 -0.86 -10.17
N PHE A 624 2.69 -0.04 -9.64
CA PHE A 624 3.01 1.30 -9.14
C PHE A 624 3.86 1.26 -7.86
N PHE A 625 5.11 0.84 -8.02
CA PHE A 625 6.15 0.89 -7.01
C PHE A 625 6.55 2.35 -6.73
N PRO A 626 7.00 2.66 -5.48
CA PRO A 626 7.67 3.92 -5.22
C PRO A 626 8.89 4.09 -6.15
N PRO A 627 9.25 5.33 -6.53
CA PRO A 627 10.50 5.58 -7.23
C PRO A 627 11.69 4.95 -6.49
N ASN A 628 12.62 4.35 -7.24
CA ASN A 628 13.82 3.69 -6.70
C ASN A 628 13.51 2.54 -5.72
N ALA A 629 12.44 1.78 -5.97
CA ALA A 629 12.13 0.55 -5.22
C ALA A 629 12.70 -0.71 -5.90
N VAL A 630 12.73 -0.73 -7.22
CA VAL A 630 13.26 -1.82 -8.05
C VAL A 630 14.01 -1.24 -9.23
N GLN A 631 14.91 -2.02 -9.80
CA GLN A 631 15.60 -1.75 -11.07
C GLN A 631 15.64 -3.03 -11.91
N ILE A 632 15.84 -2.91 -13.21
CA ILE A 632 16.07 -4.06 -14.08
C ILE A 632 17.51 -4.55 -13.88
N GLN A 633 17.65 -5.83 -13.53
CA GLN A 633 18.94 -6.49 -13.38
C GLN A 633 19.35 -7.18 -14.68
N ARG A 634 18.40 -7.87 -15.34
CA ARG A 634 18.69 -8.69 -16.52
C ARG A 634 17.47 -8.83 -17.41
N ILE A 635 17.70 -8.91 -18.72
CA ILE A 635 16.67 -9.20 -19.73
C ILE A 635 17.15 -10.36 -20.58
N THR A 636 16.34 -11.41 -20.70
CA THR A 636 16.61 -12.53 -21.62
C THR A 636 15.47 -12.70 -22.61
N ILE A 637 15.79 -12.89 -23.89
CA ILE A 637 14.83 -13.15 -24.97
C ILE A 637 15.11 -14.54 -25.54
N ASN A 638 14.13 -15.45 -25.45
CA ASN A 638 14.28 -16.89 -25.76
C ASN A 638 15.54 -17.50 -25.11
N GLY A 639 15.82 -17.12 -23.86
CA GLY A 639 16.98 -17.59 -23.10
C GLY A 639 18.32 -16.93 -23.46
N VAL A 640 18.37 -16.01 -24.43
CA VAL A 640 19.57 -15.24 -24.77
C VAL A 640 19.55 -13.90 -24.03
N GLU A 641 20.59 -13.62 -23.26
CA GLU A 641 20.72 -12.38 -22.50
C GLU A 641 21.07 -11.19 -23.41
N ARG A 642 20.44 -10.04 -23.16
CA ARG A 642 20.80 -8.78 -23.85
C ARG A 642 22.13 -8.24 -23.33
N SER A 643 22.98 -7.78 -24.23
CA SER A 643 24.34 -7.31 -23.92
C SER A 643 24.41 -6.04 -23.06
N THR A 644 23.39 -5.20 -23.09
CA THR A 644 23.32 -3.93 -22.35
C THR A 644 21.89 -3.70 -21.86
N VAL A 645 21.74 -3.44 -20.56
CA VAL A 645 20.46 -3.15 -19.91
C VAL A 645 20.61 -1.84 -19.15
N ASP A 646 19.70 -0.89 -19.40
CA ASP A 646 19.54 0.30 -18.57
C ASP A 646 18.67 -0.09 -17.37
N PRO A 647 19.20 -0.06 -16.12
CA PRO A 647 18.50 -0.53 -14.94
C PRO A 647 17.25 0.30 -14.60
N ASP A 648 17.18 1.55 -15.04
CA ASP A 648 16.09 2.47 -14.70
C ASP A 648 15.08 2.65 -15.85
N ASN A 649 15.38 2.12 -17.04
CA ASN A 649 14.47 2.18 -18.19
C ASN A 649 13.54 0.96 -18.24
N PHE A 650 12.32 1.14 -17.73
CA PHE A 650 11.26 0.12 -17.76
C PHE A 650 10.53 -0.01 -19.10
N GLN A 651 11.07 0.55 -20.20
CA GLN A 651 10.57 0.35 -21.55
C GLN A 651 11.63 -0.36 -22.41
N ILE A 652 11.37 -1.61 -22.76
CA ILE A 652 12.25 -2.46 -23.57
C ILE A 652 11.94 -2.25 -25.05
N GLU A 653 12.94 -1.87 -25.85
CA GLU A 653 12.81 -1.83 -27.32
C GLU A 653 12.75 -3.26 -27.90
N LEU A 654 11.85 -3.50 -28.86
CA LEU A 654 11.66 -4.79 -29.53
C LEU A 654 12.04 -4.69 -31.00
N GLY A 655 12.89 -5.59 -31.47
CA GLY A 655 13.16 -5.83 -32.89
C GLY A 655 12.21 -6.86 -33.50
N PRO A 656 12.14 -6.97 -34.85
CA PRO A 656 11.31 -7.98 -35.51
C PRO A 656 11.57 -9.42 -35.07
N ASP A 657 12.81 -9.76 -34.70
CA ASP A 657 13.19 -11.09 -34.21
C ASP A 657 12.71 -11.37 -32.77
N ASP A 658 12.33 -10.32 -32.02
CA ASP A 658 11.79 -10.46 -30.67
C ASP A 658 10.28 -10.79 -30.68
N PHE A 659 9.60 -10.66 -31.81
CA PHE A 659 8.15 -10.88 -31.91
C PHE A 659 7.81 -12.36 -31.74
N GLY A 660 6.82 -12.67 -30.91
CA GLY A 660 6.49 -14.04 -30.52
C GLY A 660 7.52 -14.69 -29.59
N SER A 661 8.58 -13.99 -29.17
CA SER A 661 9.61 -14.54 -28.28
C SER A 661 9.21 -14.43 -26.81
N GLU A 662 9.65 -15.39 -26.00
CA GLU A 662 9.52 -15.25 -24.54
C GLU A 662 10.55 -14.22 -24.05
N ILE A 663 10.08 -13.25 -23.27
CA ILE A 663 10.92 -12.22 -22.67
C ILE A 663 10.84 -12.38 -21.16
N VAL A 664 11.99 -12.57 -20.51
CA VAL A 664 12.10 -12.63 -19.05
C VAL A 664 12.86 -11.41 -18.57
N VAL A 665 12.27 -10.71 -17.61
CA VAL A 665 12.85 -9.53 -16.98
C VAL A 665 13.10 -9.85 -15.52
N GLU A 666 14.36 -9.82 -15.10
CA GLU A 666 14.78 -9.98 -13.72
C GLU A 666 14.90 -8.60 -13.07
N PHE A 667 14.22 -8.42 -11.94
CA PHE A 667 14.21 -7.19 -11.16
C PHE A 667 15.04 -7.37 -9.89
N GLN A 668 15.86 -6.37 -9.58
CA GLN A 668 16.59 -6.27 -8.32
C GLN A 668 15.94 -5.20 -7.44
N PRO A 669 15.51 -5.53 -6.21
CA PRO A 669 15.07 -4.53 -5.23
C PRO A 669 16.22 -3.61 -4.81
N LEU A 670 15.89 -2.34 -4.56
CA LEU A 670 16.83 -1.32 -4.09
C LEU A 670 16.60 -1.06 -2.59
N THR A 671 17.62 -1.29 -1.76
CA THR A 671 17.60 -0.99 -0.32
C THR A 671 17.91 0.47 -0.03
N MET A 672 17.54 0.96 1.16
CA MET A 672 17.97 2.29 1.63
C MET A 672 19.50 2.39 1.76
N ASP A 673 20.20 1.28 2.07
CA ASP A 673 21.67 1.24 2.12
C ASP A 673 22.29 1.40 0.71
N ASN A 674 21.68 0.80 -0.32
CA ASN A 674 22.13 0.98 -1.71
C ASN A 674 21.63 2.29 -2.34
N ARG A 675 20.74 3.05 -1.68
CA ARG A 675 20.43 4.43 -2.10
C ARG A 675 21.60 5.38 -1.88
N GLN A 676 22.49 5.10 -0.92
CA GLN A 676 23.70 5.90 -0.73
C GLN A 676 24.71 5.69 -1.87
N GLU A 677 24.91 4.45 -2.34
CA GLU A 677 25.74 4.18 -3.54
C GLU A 677 25.16 4.80 -4.82
N PHE A 678 23.82 4.92 -4.94
CA PHE A 678 23.21 5.57 -6.10
C PHE A 678 23.31 7.10 -6.06
N VAL A 679 23.28 7.70 -4.87
CA VAL A 679 23.52 9.15 -4.69
C VAL A 679 24.99 9.50 -4.96
N GLU A 680 25.92 8.54 -4.86
CA GLU A 680 27.34 8.73 -5.21
C GLU A 680 27.61 8.97 -6.70
N LYS A 681 26.61 8.81 -7.57
CA LYS A 681 26.69 9.21 -8.98
C LYS A 681 26.12 10.60 -9.29
N THR A 682 25.51 11.29 -8.33
CA THR A 682 25.27 12.74 -8.43
C THR A 682 26.48 13.47 -7.87
N GLU A 683 27.05 14.42 -8.63
CA GLU A 683 28.13 15.29 -8.12
C GLU A 683 27.74 15.89 -6.77
N LYS A 684 28.45 15.51 -5.69
CA LYS A 684 28.24 16.06 -4.35
C LYS A 684 28.67 17.53 -4.37
N LYS A 685 27.72 18.45 -4.22
CA LYS A 685 27.96 19.91 -4.15
C LYS A 685 28.53 20.38 -2.81
N GLY A 686 28.48 19.53 -1.78
CA GLY A 686 29.05 19.78 -0.45
C GLY A 686 28.08 19.45 0.69
N LYS A 687 28.43 19.87 1.91
CA LYS A 687 27.66 19.57 3.14
C LYS A 687 26.86 20.78 3.62
N ILE A 688 25.66 20.56 4.16
CA ILE A 688 24.85 21.53 4.90
C ILE A 688 24.74 21.05 6.34
N GLY A 689 25.16 21.88 7.30
CA GLY A 689 25.06 21.59 8.73
C GLY A 689 23.70 22.01 9.28
N VAL A 690 22.95 21.09 9.89
CA VAL A 690 21.64 21.40 10.48
C VAL A 690 21.73 21.25 11.99
N LEU A 691 21.61 22.37 12.72
CA LEU A 691 21.62 22.36 14.18
C LEU A 691 20.25 21.95 14.71
N VAL A 692 20.24 20.93 15.56
CA VAL A 692 19.03 20.31 16.12
C VAL A 692 19.24 19.90 17.58
N GLU A 693 18.16 19.85 18.34
CA GLU A 693 18.08 19.41 19.74
C GLU A 693 16.60 19.10 20.02
N SER A 694 16.29 18.48 21.17
CA SER A 694 14.92 18.13 21.57
C SER A 694 13.93 19.30 21.41
N HIS A 695 12.66 18.99 21.14
CA HIS A 695 11.61 19.97 20.84
C HIS A 695 11.79 20.75 19.53
N PHE A 696 12.47 20.15 18.55
CA PHE A 696 12.50 20.64 17.16
C PHE A 696 11.13 20.46 16.47
N ASP A 697 10.92 21.16 15.35
CA ASP A 697 9.76 20.92 14.49
C ASP A 697 10.01 19.78 13.49
N GLU A 698 9.23 18.70 13.57
CA GLU A 698 9.41 17.51 12.74
C GLU A 698 9.22 17.79 11.24
N THR A 699 8.36 18.74 10.88
CA THR A 699 8.09 19.11 9.47
C THR A 699 9.37 19.59 8.80
N GLU A 700 10.19 20.35 9.54
CA GLU A 700 11.44 20.90 9.03
C GLU A 700 12.50 19.82 8.80
N ILE A 701 12.67 18.90 9.76
CA ILE A 701 13.64 17.80 9.63
C ILE A 701 13.30 16.90 8.44
N GLN A 702 12.03 16.55 8.28
CA GLN A 702 11.55 15.75 7.15
C GLN A 702 11.77 16.48 5.82
N ALA A 703 11.42 17.78 5.77
CA ALA A 703 11.57 18.59 4.58
C ALA A 703 13.05 18.73 4.17
N PHE A 704 13.95 19.05 5.10
CA PHE A 704 15.38 19.19 4.82
C PHE A 704 16.00 17.86 4.37
N SER A 705 15.71 16.76 5.07
CA SER A 705 16.19 15.40 4.75
C SER A 705 15.86 14.96 3.32
N GLN A 706 14.78 15.49 2.75
CA GLN A 706 14.36 15.15 1.40
C GLN A 706 14.82 16.16 0.36
N PHE A 707 14.80 17.46 0.69
CA PHE A 707 15.01 18.53 -0.28
C PHE A 707 16.49 18.70 -0.66
N PHE A 708 17.39 18.85 0.31
CA PHE A 708 18.80 19.17 0.01
C PHE A 708 19.58 18.01 -0.62
N PRO A 709 19.39 16.74 -0.20
CA PRO A 709 20.01 15.60 -0.88
C PRO A 709 19.61 15.47 -2.35
N LYS A 710 18.34 15.76 -2.69
CA LYS A 710 17.88 15.80 -4.10
C LYS A 710 18.58 16.87 -4.95
N HIS A 711 19.12 17.91 -4.32
CA HIS A 711 19.84 18.99 -5.01
C HIS A 711 21.38 18.84 -4.93
N GLY A 712 21.88 17.69 -4.47
CA GLY A 712 23.30 17.35 -4.44
C GLY A 712 24.04 17.72 -3.15
N TYR A 713 23.34 18.11 -2.09
CA TYR A 713 23.95 18.47 -0.80
C TYR A 713 23.74 17.39 0.26
N GLU A 714 24.81 17.03 0.97
CA GLU A 714 24.76 16.13 2.12
C GLU A 714 24.29 16.90 3.36
N ILE A 715 23.36 16.36 4.14
CA ILE A 715 22.97 16.93 5.44
C ILE A 715 23.75 16.27 6.56
N VAL A 716 24.32 17.10 7.44
CA VAL A 716 24.91 16.67 8.71
C VAL A 716 24.13 17.31 9.85
N TYR A 717 23.46 16.47 10.64
CA TYR A 717 22.82 16.93 11.87
C TYR A 717 23.86 17.14 12.97
N ILE A 718 23.79 18.30 13.62
CA ILE A 718 24.77 18.78 14.61
C ILE A 718 24.01 19.14 15.90
N SER A 719 24.54 18.71 17.04
CA SER A 719 24.00 19.10 18.35
C SER A 719 25.10 19.13 19.41
N ARG A 720 24.76 19.51 20.65
CA ARG A 720 25.65 19.28 21.78
C ARG A 720 25.41 17.86 22.30
N LEU A 721 26.41 16.99 22.17
CA LEU A 721 26.29 15.57 22.55
C LEU A 721 26.74 15.26 23.97
N TRP A 722 27.21 16.27 24.73
CA TRP A 722 27.52 16.11 26.16
C TRP A 722 28.54 15.00 26.44
N ASN A 723 29.57 14.90 25.60
CA ASN A 723 30.59 13.83 25.60
C ASN A 723 30.05 12.42 25.25
N ASN A 724 28.82 12.29 24.74
CA ASN A 724 28.31 11.04 24.19
C ASN A 724 28.70 10.91 22.70
N PRO A 725 28.97 9.69 22.21
CA PRO A 725 29.26 9.47 20.79
C PRO A 725 28.02 9.64 19.90
N VAL A 726 26.83 9.58 20.49
CA VAL A 726 25.55 9.71 19.79
C VAL A 726 24.44 10.02 20.79
N LEU A 727 23.49 10.88 20.41
CA LEU A 727 22.24 11.12 21.13
C LEU A 727 21.05 11.02 20.19
N GLU A 728 19.87 10.82 20.77
CA GLU A 728 18.59 10.81 20.06
C GLU A 728 17.72 11.95 20.60
N PHE A 729 17.12 12.71 19.68
CA PHE A 729 16.26 13.84 19.99
C PHE A 729 14.88 13.62 19.41
N THR A 730 13.83 13.98 20.14
CA THR A 730 12.44 13.94 19.66
C THR A 730 11.92 15.36 19.44
N GLY A 731 11.10 15.56 18.41
CA GLY A 731 10.45 16.84 18.17
C GLY A 731 9.22 17.05 19.05
N ASN A 732 8.43 18.07 18.72
CA ASN A 732 7.27 18.49 19.53
C ASN A 732 6.08 17.54 19.44
N GLU A 733 5.97 16.76 18.37
CA GLU A 733 4.92 15.76 18.15
C GLU A 733 5.31 14.36 18.62
N HIS A 734 6.52 14.19 19.19
CA HIS A 734 7.05 12.92 19.71
C HIS A 734 6.98 11.76 18.71
N LEU A 735 7.25 12.04 17.43
CA LEU A 735 7.39 11.04 16.36
C LEU A 735 8.75 10.31 16.45
N ASP A 736 9.25 9.78 15.33
CA ASP A 736 10.51 9.06 15.27
C ASP A 736 11.70 9.89 15.79
N PRO A 737 12.54 9.35 16.69
CA PRO A 737 13.69 10.06 17.22
C PRO A 737 14.76 10.27 16.14
N LEU A 738 15.31 11.49 16.09
CA LEU A 738 16.43 11.84 15.24
C LEU A 738 17.75 11.53 15.93
N ARG A 739 18.54 10.61 15.34
CA ARG A 739 19.85 10.21 15.87
C ARG A 739 20.96 11.13 15.37
N VAL A 740 21.67 11.78 16.29
CA VAL A 740 22.72 12.78 15.99
C VAL A 740 24.08 12.31 16.51
N ARG A 741 25.10 12.34 15.63
CA ARG A 741 26.46 11.84 15.90
C ARG A 741 27.54 12.92 15.82
N CYS A 742 27.21 14.12 15.35
CA CYS A 742 28.17 15.22 15.23
C CYS A 742 27.99 16.17 16.43
N ASP A 743 29.02 16.22 17.30
CA ASP A 743 29.06 17.22 18.38
C ASP A 743 29.47 18.57 17.80
N VAL A 744 28.81 19.63 18.25
CA VAL A 744 29.05 21.02 17.85
C VAL A 744 30.50 21.47 18.04
N ASP A 745 31.23 20.93 19.03
CA ASP A 745 32.65 21.23 19.25
C ASP A 745 33.57 20.65 18.16
N GLN A 746 33.10 19.64 17.41
CA GLN A 746 33.85 18.97 16.36
C GLN A 746 33.66 19.62 14.99
N VAL A 747 32.79 20.63 14.89
CA VAL A 747 32.42 21.26 13.62
C VAL A 747 33.42 22.34 13.23
N ASN A 748 34.05 22.17 12.07
CA ASN A 748 34.78 23.23 11.39
C ASN A 748 33.87 23.87 10.30
N PRO A 749 33.47 25.15 10.43
CA PRO A 749 32.54 25.79 9.48
C PRO A 749 32.95 25.72 8.01
N SER A 750 34.26 25.71 7.71
CA SER A 750 34.78 25.68 6.33
C SER A 750 34.52 24.36 5.60
N ASP A 751 34.15 23.29 6.31
CA ASP A 751 33.81 22.00 5.72
C ASP A 751 32.38 21.97 5.13
N PHE A 752 31.62 23.05 5.34
CA PHE A 752 30.21 23.17 4.99
C PHE A 752 29.99 24.30 3.97
N LYS A 753 28.99 24.11 3.10
CA LYS A 753 28.51 25.14 2.18
C LYS A 753 27.54 26.11 2.84
N GLY A 754 26.88 25.68 3.91
CA GLY A 754 25.96 26.51 4.69
C GLY A 754 25.43 25.76 5.92
N PHE A 755 24.78 26.51 6.79
CA PHE A 755 24.14 26.01 8.01
C PHE A 755 22.67 26.39 8.08
N ILE A 756 21.86 25.56 8.74
CA ILE A 756 20.44 25.80 9.03
C ILE A 756 20.18 25.54 10.52
N LEU A 757 19.43 26.43 11.16
CA LEU A 757 18.94 26.28 12.53
C LEU A 757 17.45 25.93 12.50
N VAL A 758 17.08 24.79 13.08
CA VAL A 758 15.68 24.35 13.13
C VAL A 758 14.86 25.16 14.13
N GLY A 759 13.56 25.27 13.85
CA GLY A 759 12.54 25.86 14.69
C GLY A 759 12.16 24.99 15.89
N GLY A 760 11.12 25.43 16.62
CA GLY A 760 10.77 24.85 17.92
C GLY A 760 11.68 25.34 19.05
N TYR A 761 11.76 24.60 20.14
CA TYR A 761 12.54 24.99 21.33
C TYR A 761 13.99 24.46 21.31
N ALA A 762 14.39 23.80 20.23
CA ALA A 762 15.74 23.23 20.07
C ALA A 762 16.86 24.26 20.36
N MET A 763 16.71 25.48 19.85
CA MET A 763 17.72 26.53 20.03
C MET A 763 17.81 27.07 21.46
N ASP A 764 16.73 26.96 22.25
CA ASP A 764 16.77 27.35 23.67
C ASP A 764 17.67 26.42 24.48
N ARG A 765 17.64 25.12 24.17
CA ARG A 765 18.54 24.16 24.80
C ARG A 765 19.99 24.32 24.31
N LEU A 766 20.21 24.61 23.03
CA LEU A 766 21.56 24.77 22.46
C LEU A 766 22.30 26.03 22.91
N ARG A 767 21.59 27.07 23.40
CA ARG A 767 22.22 28.27 23.98
C ARG A 767 22.56 28.15 25.47
N TYR A 768 22.40 26.96 26.06
CA TYR A 768 22.76 26.70 27.44
C TYR A 768 24.29 26.71 27.61
N GLU A 769 24.75 27.41 28.65
CA GLU A 769 26.16 27.46 29.06
C GLU A 769 26.32 26.78 30.42
N ASP A 770 27.23 25.81 30.50
CA ASP A 770 27.43 24.99 31.70
C ASP A 770 27.99 25.79 32.89
N ASN A 771 28.87 26.76 32.63
CA ASN A 771 29.64 27.46 33.65
C ASN A 771 29.64 28.99 33.44
N PRO A 772 28.47 29.66 33.50
CA PRO A 772 28.36 31.10 33.25
C PRO A 772 29.17 31.90 34.27
N GLN A 773 29.90 32.92 33.81
CA GLN A 773 30.68 33.83 34.66
C GLN A 773 30.09 35.23 34.68
N SER A 774 30.23 35.93 35.82
CA SER A 774 29.82 37.33 35.92
C SER A 774 30.61 38.20 34.95
N HIS A 775 29.93 39.13 34.27
CA HIS A 775 30.52 40.05 33.28
C HIS A 775 31.14 39.38 32.03
N GLN A 776 30.77 38.14 31.73
CA GLN A 776 31.13 37.44 30.50
C GLN A 776 29.90 37.24 29.61
N ASP A 777 30.07 37.40 28.30
CA ASP A 777 29.03 37.05 27.32
C ASP A 777 28.83 35.54 27.25
N ASN A 778 27.62 35.08 26.91
CA ASN A 778 27.29 33.64 26.86
C ASN A 778 28.30 32.86 25.99
N GLN A 779 28.83 31.75 26.50
CA GLN A 779 29.84 30.89 25.86
C GLN A 779 29.32 29.50 25.48
N ALA A 780 28.01 29.34 25.30
CA ALA A 780 27.44 28.07 24.83
C ALA A 780 28.15 27.59 23.55
N PRO A 781 28.54 26.30 23.45
CA PRO A 781 29.27 25.77 22.30
C PRO A 781 28.61 26.05 20.94
N ALA A 782 27.28 25.93 20.86
CA ALA A 782 26.55 26.24 19.64
C ALA A 782 26.57 27.73 19.29
N LEU A 783 26.47 28.63 20.27
CA LEU A 783 26.63 30.07 20.02
C LEU A 783 28.04 30.40 19.53
N ASN A 784 29.07 29.76 20.08
CA ASN A 784 30.45 29.92 19.62
C ASN A 784 30.65 29.42 18.18
N LEU A 785 29.98 28.35 17.77
CA LEU A 785 29.95 27.92 16.37
C LEU A 785 29.30 29.00 15.47
N ILE A 786 28.18 29.59 15.90
CA ILE A 786 27.50 30.65 15.13
C ILE A 786 28.38 31.89 14.99
N ARG A 787 29.11 32.29 16.04
CA ARG A 787 30.11 33.37 15.95
C ARG A 787 31.15 33.07 14.86
N LYS A 788 31.69 31.86 14.83
CA LYS A 788 32.64 31.44 13.78
C LYS A 788 32.02 31.45 12.39
N ILE A 789 30.79 30.96 12.24
CA ILE A 789 30.06 30.98 10.95
C ILE A 789 29.87 32.42 10.46
N SER A 790 29.45 33.33 11.34
CA SER A 790 29.18 34.73 10.99
C SER A 790 30.41 35.51 10.53
N GLN A 791 31.62 35.03 10.84
CA GLN A 791 32.88 35.63 10.41
C GLN A 791 33.30 35.21 8.99
N ILE A 792 32.67 34.18 8.40
CA ILE A 792 33.01 33.65 7.09
C ILE A 792 32.07 34.25 6.03
N LYS A 793 32.58 35.23 5.28
CA LYS A 793 31.81 35.87 4.20
C LYS A 793 31.39 34.84 3.15
N GLY A 794 30.11 34.85 2.79
CA GLY A 794 29.52 33.94 1.80
C GLY A 794 28.99 32.63 2.37
N LEU A 795 29.28 32.30 3.64
CA LEU A 795 28.77 31.10 4.29
C LEU A 795 27.35 31.33 4.80
N LYS A 796 26.37 30.71 4.14
CA LYS A 796 24.94 30.99 4.40
C LYS A 796 24.46 30.38 5.71
N LEU A 797 23.78 31.18 6.53
CA LEU A 797 23.11 30.77 7.75
C LEU A 797 21.60 30.95 7.61
N GLY A 798 20.87 29.84 7.65
CA GLY A 798 19.42 29.77 7.57
C GLY A 798 18.80 29.63 8.96
N THR A 799 17.74 30.38 9.25
CA THR A 799 17.04 30.32 10.54
C THR A 799 15.53 30.32 10.29
N ILE A 800 14.80 29.37 10.85
CA ILE A 800 13.34 29.31 10.76
C ILE A 800 12.67 29.37 12.14
N CYS A 801 11.51 30.03 12.21
CA CYS A 801 10.66 30.11 13.39
C CYS A 801 11.34 30.75 14.62
N HIS A 802 11.53 29.99 15.71
CA HIS A 802 12.17 30.41 16.97
C HIS A 802 13.70 30.42 16.93
N SER A 803 14.30 29.91 15.86
CA SER A 803 15.73 29.59 15.86
C SER A 803 16.67 30.78 16.08
N LEU A 804 16.20 32.02 15.86
CA LEU A 804 16.96 33.22 16.20
C LEU A 804 17.28 33.34 17.70
N TRP A 805 16.59 32.62 18.58
CA TRP A 805 16.96 32.54 20.01
C TRP A 805 18.41 32.10 20.25
N LEU A 806 19.04 31.35 19.34
CA LEU A 806 20.44 31.00 19.46
C LEU A 806 21.35 32.23 19.27
N LEU A 807 20.91 33.23 18.50
CA LEU A 807 21.70 34.43 18.17
C LEU A 807 21.47 35.57 19.17
N THR A 808 20.30 35.64 19.83
CA THR A 808 19.95 36.76 20.71
C THR A 808 20.89 36.99 21.92
N PRO A 809 21.61 35.98 22.48
CA PRO A 809 22.56 36.24 23.57
C PRO A 809 23.77 37.09 23.13
N ASP A 810 24.11 37.11 21.84
CA ASP A 810 25.16 37.96 21.28
C ASP A 810 24.58 38.98 20.30
N LYS A 811 24.35 40.19 20.81
CA LYS A 811 23.74 41.27 20.03
C LYS A 811 24.53 41.63 18.77
N THR A 812 25.82 41.32 18.69
CA THR A 812 26.63 41.62 17.50
C THR A 812 26.20 40.82 16.27
N LEU A 813 25.56 39.65 16.47
CA LEU A 813 25.08 38.78 15.39
C LEU A 813 23.83 39.33 14.68
N LEU A 814 23.05 40.18 15.37
CA LEU A 814 21.74 40.65 14.90
C LEU A 814 21.60 42.17 14.81
N ARG A 815 22.51 42.94 15.42
CA ARG A 815 22.44 44.41 15.41
C ARG A 815 22.42 44.97 13.98
N GLY A 816 21.36 45.69 13.65
CA GLY A 816 21.16 46.32 12.34
C GLY A 816 20.75 45.35 11.23
N LYS A 817 20.55 44.07 11.53
CA LYS A 817 20.08 43.06 10.56
C LYS A 817 18.57 43.13 10.40
N LYS A 818 18.10 43.02 9.17
CA LYS A 818 16.68 42.89 8.83
C LYS A 818 16.30 41.42 8.78
N VAL A 819 15.28 41.02 9.54
CA VAL A 819 14.93 39.61 9.73
C VAL A 819 13.42 39.40 9.81
N THR A 820 13.00 38.15 9.63
CA THR A 820 11.70 37.64 10.05
C THR A 820 11.88 36.53 11.10
N CYS A 821 10.85 36.30 11.91
CA CYS A 821 10.86 35.31 12.99
C CYS A 821 9.45 34.94 13.46
N ALA A 822 9.37 33.95 14.35
CA ALA A 822 8.12 33.58 15.02
C ALA A 822 7.59 34.72 15.90
N HIS A 823 6.27 34.84 15.98
CA HIS A 823 5.61 35.98 16.62
C HIS A 823 5.97 36.14 18.11
N ASN A 824 6.18 35.04 18.82
CA ASN A 824 6.47 35.03 20.26
C ASN A 824 7.92 35.40 20.61
N ILE A 825 8.81 35.59 19.61
CA ILE A 825 10.22 35.97 19.85
C ILE A 825 10.57 37.34 19.26
N ILE A 826 9.58 38.06 18.71
CA ILE A 826 9.78 39.35 18.05
C ILE A 826 10.51 40.33 18.97
N ASP A 827 10.10 40.42 20.23
CA ASP A 827 10.69 41.38 21.16
C ASP A 827 12.09 40.94 21.62
N ASP A 828 12.35 39.64 21.74
CA ASP A 828 13.70 39.11 21.98
C ASP A 828 14.66 39.51 20.85
N VAL A 829 14.20 39.35 19.59
CA VAL A 829 14.94 39.69 18.38
C VAL A 829 15.16 41.21 18.28
N LYS A 830 14.15 42.04 18.57
CA LYS A 830 14.31 43.50 18.64
C LYS A 830 15.28 43.94 19.74
N ASN A 831 15.23 43.30 20.91
CA ASN A 831 16.13 43.59 22.04
C ASN A 831 17.60 43.27 21.74
N SER A 832 17.85 42.39 20.76
CA SER A 832 19.19 42.11 20.23
C SER A 832 19.69 43.18 19.23
N GLY A 833 18.80 44.07 18.77
CA GLY A 833 19.11 45.17 17.86
C GLY A 833 18.77 44.91 16.39
N ALA A 834 18.00 43.86 16.09
CA ALA A 834 17.52 43.57 14.73
C ALA A 834 16.27 44.39 14.37
N GLU A 835 16.08 44.63 13.07
CA GLU A 835 14.85 45.19 12.49
C GLU A 835 13.95 44.04 12.00
N VAL A 836 12.81 43.83 12.66
CA VAL A 836 11.83 42.80 12.27
C VAL A 836 10.92 43.34 11.16
N ILE A 837 10.85 42.62 10.03
CA ILE A 837 10.12 43.05 8.83
C ILE A 837 8.70 42.49 8.81
N TYR A 838 7.71 43.38 8.60
CA TYR A 838 6.29 43.07 8.64
C TYR A 838 5.65 43.08 7.24
N GLN A 839 4.56 42.32 7.08
CA GLN A 839 3.69 42.36 5.90
C GLN A 839 2.67 43.50 6.03
N ASN A 840 2.20 44.03 4.91
CA ASN A 840 1.13 45.05 4.88
C ASN A 840 -0.19 44.54 5.47
N SER A 841 -0.43 43.22 5.41
CA SER A 841 -1.61 42.52 5.92
C SER A 841 -1.54 42.16 7.41
N GLY A 842 -0.43 42.48 8.10
CA GLY A 842 -0.16 42.09 9.49
C GLY A 842 0.70 40.82 9.61
N GLY A 843 1.46 40.72 10.70
CA GLY A 843 2.45 39.65 10.93
C GLY A 843 3.79 39.87 10.22
N THR A 844 4.78 39.02 10.50
CA THR A 844 6.12 39.10 9.89
C THR A 844 6.14 38.54 8.46
N VAL A 845 7.05 39.00 7.61
CA VAL A 845 7.21 38.47 6.23
C VAL A 845 7.55 36.97 6.22
N ASN A 846 7.17 36.22 5.19
CA ASN A 846 7.39 34.76 5.16
C ASN A 846 8.87 34.40 5.28
N THR A 847 9.69 34.99 4.41
CA THR A 847 11.14 34.85 4.38
C THR A 847 11.82 36.21 4.20
N TYR A 848 13.05 36.35 4.68
CA TYR A 848 13.86 37.55 4.46
C TYR A 848 15.35 37.20 4.35
N VAL A 849 16.05 37.81 3.39
CA VAL A 849 17.49 37.60 3.15
C VAL A 849 18.25 38.90 3.44
N ASP A 850 19.15 38.88 4.42
CA ASP A 850 20.07 39.97 4.75
C ASP A 850 21.53 39.46 4.70
N GLY A 851 22.12 39.57 3.51
CA GLY A 851 23.48 39.10 3.22
C GLY A 851 23.59 37.58 3.28
N ASP A 852 24.32 37.08 4.27
CA ASP A 852 24.51 35.65 4.50
C ASP A 852 23.48 35.06 5.49
N LEU A 853 22.61 35.88 6.07
CA LEU A 853 21.53 35.44 6.98
C LEU A 853 20.20 35.34 6.23
N ILE A 854 19.63 34.14 6.19
CA ILE A 854 18.33 33.83 5.57
C ILE A 854 17.36 33.45 6.68
N THR A 855 16.28 34.19 6.85
CA THR A 855 15.32 34.00 7.94
C THR A 855 13.92 33.64 7.44
N ALA A 856 13.18 32.81 8.18
CA ALA A 856 11.82 32.40 7.87
C ALA A 856 10.93 32.39 9.12
N LYS A 857 9.66 32.78 8.97
CA LYS A 857 8.80 33.06 10.13
C LYS A 857 8.23 31.85 10.87
N HIS A 858 7.99 30.73 10.18
CA HIS A 858 7.20 29.61 10.72
C HIS A 858 7.44 28.32 9.90
N PRO A 859 7.33 27.11 10.47
CA PRO A 859 7.42 25.85 9.73
C PRO A 859 6.47 25.76 8.53
N GLY A 860 5.31 26.42 8.63
CA GLY A 860 4.33 26.55 7.53
C GLY A 860 4.84 27.25 6.27
N VAL A 861 6.04 27.85 6.27
CA VAL A 861 6.71 28.40 5.08
C VAL A 861 8.03 27.68 4.75
N VAL A 862 8.25 26.47 5.27
CA VAL A 862 9.50 25.72 5.10
C VAL A 862 9.86 25.47 3.63
N GLU A 863 8.88 25.25 2.76
CA GLU A 863 9.12 25.09 1.32
C GLU A 863 9.67 26.36 0.66
N GLU A 864 9.11 27.52 1.01
CA GLU A 864 9.59 28.82 0.53
C GLU A 864 11.01 29.07 1.05
N PHE A 865 11.24 28.81 2.33
CA PHE A 865 12.55 28.92 2.96
C PHE A 865 13.60 28.06 2.27
N MET A 866 13.34 26.77 2.02
CA MET A 866 14.29 25.88 1.37
C MET A 866 14.65 26.35 -0.05
N LYS A 867 13.67 26.83 -0.83
CA LYS A 867 13.89 27.36 -2.18
C LYS A 867 14.74 28.64 -2.13
N VAL A 868 14.43 29.56 -1.22
CA VAL A 868 15.21 30.79 -1.03
C VAL A 868 16.63 30.46 -0.56
N TYR A 869 16.77 29.61 0.45
CA TYR A 869 18.05 29.20 1.00
C TYR A 869 18.94 28.54 -0.06
N LEU A 870 18.42 27.57 -0.82
CA LEU A 870 19.15 26.93 -1.91
C LEU A 870 19.59 27.93 -2.97
N ARG A 871 18.70 28.84 -3.38
CA ARG A 871 19.04 29.90 -4.33
C ARG A 871 20.18 30.78 -3.82
N GLU A 872 20.16 31.17 -2.55
CA GLU A 872 21.25 31.96 -1.95
C GLU A 872 22.54 31.15 -1.81
N LEU A 873 22.44 29.86 -1.52
CA LEU A 873 23.57 28.93 -1.42
C LEU A 873 24.29 28.74 -2.77
N GLU A 874 23.54 28.77 -3.87
CA GLU A 874 24.05 28.56 -5.23
C GLU A 874 24.44 29.84 -5.98
N LYS A 875 24.28 31.03 -5.37
CA LYS A 875 24.79 32.27 -5.96
C LYS A 875 26.32 32.20 -6.03
N ILE A 876 26.85 32.20 -7.26
CA ILE A 876 28.29 32.31 -7.52
C ILE A 876 28.80 33.58 -6.83
N ALA A 877 29.80 33.44 -5.95
CA ALA A 877 30.53 34.56 -5.39
C ALA A 877 31.21 35.31 -6.55
N THR A 878 30.59 36.38 -7.04
CA THR A 878 31.24 37.33 -7.94
C THR A 878 32.26 38.10 -7.11
N ASP A 879 33.51 37.65 -7.17
CA ASP A 879 34.64 38.38 -6.60
C ASP A 879 35.16 39.41 -7.62
N ASP A 880 35.58 40.55 -7.08
CA ASP A 880 36.06 41.74 -7.78
C ASP A 880 37.15 41.43 -8.83
N SER A 881 36.93 41.83 -10.09
CA SER A 881 37.96 41.92 -11.13
C SER A 881 37.82 43.23 -11.90
N PRO A 882 38.91 44.02 -12.11
CA PRO A 882 38.86 45.41 -12.56
C PRO A 882 38.79 45.59 -14.10
N TYR A 883 38.12 44.70 -14.84
CA TYR A 883 37.98 44.83 -16.29
C TYR A 883 36.51 44.83 -16.71
N GLY A 884 36.07 45.97 -17.25
CA GLY A 884 34.67 46.25 -17.53
C GLY A 884 34.13 45.78 -18.89
N ILE A 885 32.87 46.21 -19.13
CA ILE A 885 32.10 46.23 -20.39
C ILE A 885 31.43 44.88 -20.72
N SER A 886 30.14 44.71 -21.05
CA SER A 886 28.97 45.60 -21.27
C SER A 886 27.66 44.80 -21.15
N HIS A 887 26.56 45.52 -20.87
CA HIS A 887 25.15 45.13 -20.92
C HIS A 887 24.70 44.27 -22.10
N PHE A 888 23.71 43.39 -21.85
CA PHE A 888 22.45 43.39 -22.62
C PHE A 888 21.26 42.99 -21.73
N GLN A 889 20.30 43.91 -21.60
CA GLN A 889 18.96 43.68 -21.06
C GLN A 889 18.14 42.79 -22.00
N THR A 890 17.27 41.94 -21.46
CA THR A 890 16.00 41.60 -22.12
C THR A 890 14.89 41.47 -21.07
N THR A 891 13.80 42.16 -21.37
CA THR A 891 12.61 42.48 -20.58
C THR A 891 11.61 41.32 -20.50
N LEU A 892 10.94 41.17 -19.35
CA LEU A 892 9.70 40.39 -19.19
C LEU A 892 8.48 41.34 -19.16
N PRO A 893 7.30 40.94 -19.68
CA PRO A 893 6.10 41.79 -19.71
C PRO A 893 5.38 41.79 -18.35
N LYS A 894 4.82 42.95 -17.98
CA LYS A 894 3.89 43.13 -16.87
C LYS A 894 2.45 42.97 -17.37
N GLU A 895 1.67 42.11 -16.72
CA GLU A 895 0.20 42.18 -16.76
C GLU A 895 -0.28 43.04 -15.59
N SER A 896 -1.23 43.93 -15.89
CA SER A 896 -1.85 44.89 -14.99
C SER A 896 -3.34 44.59 -14.88
N ASP A 897 -3.82 44.31 -13.67
CA ASP A 897 -5.23 44.40 -13.33
C ASP A 897 -5.54 45.81 -12.82
N GLU A 898 -6.44 46.51 -13.50
CA GLU A 898 -7.09 47.71 -13.00
C GLU A 898 -8.58 47.66 -13.37
N TYR A 899 -9.44 47.49 -12.37
CA TYR A 899 -10.83 47.91 -12.44
C TYR A 899 -11.25 48.48 -11.09
N ALA A 900 -11.46 49.81 -11.04
CA ALA A 900 -12.45 50.43 -10.19
C ALA A 900 -12.87 51.82 -10.69
N SER A 901 -14.15 51.90 -11.06
CA SER A 901 -15.10 52.99 -10.81
C SER A 901 -15.40 54.07 -11.88
N LEU A 902 -16.73 54.24 -12.06
CA LEU A 902 -17.52 55.41 -12.47
C LEU A 902 -17.98 55.53 -13.94
N SER A 903 -19.14 54.94 -14.25
CA SER A 903 -20.40 55.64 -14.61
C SER A 903 -21.52 54.65 -14.94
#